data_AF-Q5LB88-F1
#
_entry.id   AF-Q5LB88-F1
#
_cell.length_a   1.000
_cell.length_b   1.000
_cell.length_c   1.000
_cell.angle_alpha   90.00
_cell.angle_beta   90.00
_cell.angle_gamma   90.00
#
_symmetry.space_group_name_H-M   'P 1'
#
loop_
_entity.id
_entity.type
_entity.pdbx_description
1 polymer ?
#
loop_
_entity_poly.entity_id
_entity_poly.type
_entity_poly.pdbx_seq_one_letter_code
_entity_poly.pdbx_strand_id
1 'polypeptide(L)'
;MKKHLILMISAAIIPLLLYACSAEEERALTSTTLEVAQSAIDFKSDAGTRDIAIVTNADHWTARSDKDWCSVAVNESTLTVNVSGYDGKETREAVIKVTADGLAETVNVRQLGSEPAILISQQIFTVEASGSDIAFDVTTNVSVTITLPEWIKEKPAGTRASEMVTTTHNYIVTANPEDSERTGNITVKEVGGELEALVSVTQKGLGEYESGNLEGIKDDIKVPVESGEASSFQGGSNIDKSFDGDMSTIYHSNWNNAGDHYFPITLTYNFAAGSDMDYLIYYPRTSGPNGNFKEVEIRVKSNANTRGTDEWNTVMTKNFGGTNAAVRVNFPKAQIGVTSVQFIVKSGSGDGQGFAACAEMEFYKKNPDAFDPLTLFTDGTCSELKPGLTDEEIENCPYSFYKNIAYYMKQGKYPAEFRIQEYKAWPHPDAQSETHKTSPYSLRDNPTGISVKDGEQLMIFVGDTHGQTVSAVIQNLDVPGGDGFGGTSYPLSEGANKITARNKGLMYILYHTPDYETAQPVKIHIASGQVNGYFDVAKHQASDWNKLLSNAVDKYFDVVGHYAHLTFPTERFRTHTPDGKALIDAYDQIVNSEMELMGLYKYNKLFKNRMYLHVMYTSYMYATSYHTAYNDGTLAELCNVDKLKTSACWGPAHEIGHCNQTRPGLKWLGTTEVTNNIMSEYIQTTIFGQPSRLQTEDMGDGSRNRYSKAWTQIIAAGAPHGNFGSDSDVFCKLVPFWQLELYFGKVLGRTPLQQSDKGGFYPDVYEYIRTHDNLRTAGEQQTEFVYICSLIAKANLLDFFTKWGFLTPVDITVDDYGTGKLTVTQARIDEIRSRVEALGYPKPDVALEYITDNSVELYKDKPGIVAGTATRSGSTFTMTNWKNVAAYEVVDETGKKVCISDGLLAPSGTATFTMKTAWKDGFKVYAVSATGARTAVTF
;
A
#
# COMPACT_ATOMS: atom_id res chain seq x y z
N MET A 1 15.85 -56.64 16.55
CA MET A 1 14.62 -56.79 15.74
C MET A 1 13.90 -55.45 15.68
N LYS A 2 13.44 -55.07 14.47
CA LYS A 2 12.93 -53.74 14.06
C LYS A 2 13.99 -52.68 13.71
N LYS A 3 14.94 -53.10 12.86
CA LYS A 3 15.49 -52.29 11.75
C LYS A 3 15.26 -53.15 10.50
N HIS A 4 14.79 -52.56 9.40
CA HIS A 4 14.32 -53.14 8.13
C HIS A 4 12.80 -53.14 7.92
N LEU A 5 12.21 -51.94 7.79
CA LEU A 5 11.00 -51.71 6.97
C LEU A 5 10.76 -50.22 6.67
N ILE A 6 11.79 -49.46 6.26
CA ILE A 6 11.63 -48.15 5.58
C ILE A 6 12.84 -47.99 4.65
N LEU A 7 12.84 -48.75 3.56
CA LEU A 7 13.84 -48.63 2.50
C LEU A 7 13.23 -49.19 1.21
N MET A 8 12.10 -48.63 0.78
CA MET A 8 11.46 -48.92 -0.52
C MET A 8 10.38 -47.89 -0.93
N ILE A 9 10.48 -46.61 -0.54
CA ILE A 9 9.73 -45.50 -1.18
C ILE A 9 10.58 -44.22 -1.11
N SER A 10 11.75 -44.20 -1.76
CA SER A 10 12.61 -43.01 -1.87
C SER A 10 13.50 -43.05 -3.13
N ALA A 11 13.05 -43.74 -4.18
CA ALA A 11 13.83 -43.91 -5.41
C ALA A 11 12.92 -43.73 -6.64
N ALA A 12 12.39 -42.53 -6.80
CA ALA A 12 11.98 -41.97 -8.08
C ALA A 12 11.79 -40.48 -7.86
N ILE A 13 12.76 -39.67 -8.31
CA ILE A 13 12.64 -38.30 -8.83
C ILE A 13 14.04 -37.64 -8.74
N ILE A 14 14.52 -37.21 -9.91
CA ILE A 14 15.78 -36.50 -10.25
C ILE A 14 16.99 -37.44 -10.40
N PRO A 15 17.56 -37.61 -11.63
CA PRO A 15 17.99 -36.49 -12.47
C PRO A 15 17.66 -36.60 -13.97
N LEU A 16 17.24 -35.49 -14.57
CA LEU A 16 17.44 -35.18 -16.00
C LEU A 16 17.47 -33.66 -16.17
N LEU A 17 18.67 -33.12 -15.97
CA LEU A 17 19.13 -31.88 -16.57
C LEU A 17 19.48 -32.17 -18.04
N LEU A 18 19.14 -31.23 -18.93
CA LEU A 18 19.50 -31.14 -20.35
C LEU A 18 18.66 -31.99 -21.33
N TYR A 19 17.48 -31.48 -21.70
CA TYR A 19 17.07 -31.33 -23.10
C TYR A 19 16.09 -30.15 -23.21
N ALA A 20 16.48 -29.17 -24.02
CA ALA A 20 15.66 -28.04 -24.40
C ALA A 20 14.52 -28.49 -25.32
N CYS A 21 13.29 -28.11 -24.97
CA CYS A 21 12.16 -27.95 -25.87
C CYS A 21 11.35 -26.75 -25.35
N SER A 22 10.89 -25.95 -26.31
CA SER A 22 10.34 -24.58 -26.18
C SER A 22 9.41 -24.35 -24.99
N ALA A 23 9.76 -23.36 -24.18
CA ALA A 23 8.80 -22.67 -23.33
C ALA A 23 7.85 -21.89 -24.24
N GLU A 24 6.59 -22.30 -24.29
CA GLU A 24 5.50 -21.43 -24.74
C GLU A 24 5.38 -20.28 -23.75
N GLU A 25 5.40 -19.06 -24.29
CA GLU A 25 5.21 -17.80 -23.60
C GLU A 25 3.82 -17.74 -22.96
N GLU A 26 3.74 -17.71 -21.63
CA GLU A 26 2.53 -17.22 -20.95
C GLU A 26 2.49 -15.69 -21.07
N ARG A 27 1.99 -15.24 -22.22
CA ARG A 27 1.67 -13.86 -22.58
C ARG A 27 0.65 -13.33 -21.57
N ALA A 28 0.91 -12.16 -20.98
CA ALA A 28 -0.09 -11.43 -20.21
C ALA A 28 -1.31 -11.19 -21.09
N LEU A 29 -2.42 -11.86 -20.79
CA LEU A 29 -3.67 -11.72 -21.52
C LEU A 29 -4.32 -10.40 -21.10
N THR A 30 -4.11 -9.34 -21.88
CA THR A 30 -5.13 -8.29 -22.01
C THR A 30 -6.39 -9.00 -22.46
N SER A 31 -7.47 -8.96 -21.67
CA SER A 31 -8.74 -9.48 -22.16
C SER A 31 -9.17 -8.65 -23.36
N THR A 32 -9.26 -9.29 -24.53
CA THR A 32 -9.85 -8.67 -25.71
C THR A 32 -11.28 -8.20 -25.38
N THR A 33 -11.69 -7.08 -25.95
CA THR A 33 -13.02 -6.48 -25.86
C THR A 33 -13.57 -6.38 -27.28
N LEU A 34 -14.86 -6.61 -27.46
CA LEU A 34 -15.53 -6.50 -28.76
C LEU A 34 -16.95 -6.01 -28.52
N GLU A 35 -17.30 -4.87 -29.10
CA GLU A 35 -18.62 -4.26 -28.99
C GLU A 35 -19.09 -3.77 -30.37
N VAL A 36 -20.38 -4.00 -30.66
CA VAL A 36 -21.06 -3.50 -31.87
C VAL A 36 -21.98 -2.35 -31.49
N ALA A 37 -21.85 -1.21 -32.16
CA ALA A 37 -22.62 -0.01 -31.82
C ALA A 37 -24.15 -0.17 -32.00
N GLN A 38 -24.58 -1.16 -32.78
CA GLN A 38 -25.99 -1.45 -33.03
C GLN A 38 -26.19 -2.97 -33.10
N SER A 39 -27.08 -3.51 -32.26
CA SER A 39 -27.44 -4.94 -32.28
C SER A 39 -28.37 -5.30 -33.45
N ALA A 40 -29.01 -4.32 -34.07
CA ALA A 40 -29.84 -4.51 -35.24
C ALA A 40 -29.77 -3.33 -36.21
N ILE A 41 -29.81 -3.62 -37.52
CA ILE A 41 -29.94 -2.63 -38.58
C ILE A 41 -31.04 -3.01 -39.56
N ASP A 42 -31.80 -2.00 -39.99
CA ASP A 42 -33.00 -2.17 -40.80
C ASP A 42 -32.85 -1.53 -42.18
N PHE A 43 -33.35 -2.24 -43.20
CA PHE A 43 -33.31 -1.83 -44.60
C PHE A 43 -34.69 -1.81 -45.26
N LYS A 44 -34.80 -0.98 -46.29
CA LYS A 44 -35.93 -0.97 -47.23
C LYS A 44 -35.89 -2.22 -48.12
N SER A 45 -36.98 -2.48 -48.84
CA SER A 45 -37.02 -3.54 -49.86
C SER A 45 -35.96 -3.36 -50.96
N ASP A 46 -35.56 -2.13 -51.28
CA ASP A 46 -34.49 -1.87 -52.25
C ASP A 46 -33.11 -2.29 -51.73
N ALA A 47 -32.16 -2.45 -52.65
CA ALA A 47 -30.76 -2.63 -52.26
C ALA A 47 -30.27 -1.41 -51.46
N GLY A 48 -29.44 -1.64 -50.44
CA GLY A 48 -29.00 -0.57 -49.55
C GLY A 48 -27.69 -0.87 -48.84
N THR A 49 -27.08 0.19 -48.31
CA THR A 49 -25.80 0.12 -47.58
C THR A 49 -25.92 0.90 -46.27
N ARG A 50 -25.36 0.35 -45.19
CA ARG A 50 -25.28 0.97 -43.85
C ARG A 50 -23.92 0.67 -43.23
N ASP A 51 -23.40 1.60 -42.44
CA ASP A 51 -22.16 1.43 -41.69
C ASP A 51 -22.47 1.29 -40.19
N ILE A 52 -21.76 0.39 -39.51
CA ILE A 52 -21.83 0.17 -38.06
C ILE A 52 -20.43 0.35 -37.48
N ALA A 53 -20.31 1.10 -36.38
CA ALA A 53 -19.04 1.21 -35.67
C ALA A 53 -18.77 -0.06 -34.83
N ILE A 54 -17.53 -0.51 -34.84
CA ILE A 54 -17.02 -1.64 -34.07
C ILE A 54 -15.94 -1.10 -33.13
N VAL A 55 -16.13 -1.33 -31.83
CA VAL A 55 -15.17 -0.94 -30.79
C VAL A 55 -14.49 -2.19 -30.28
N THR A 56 -13.19 -2.29 -30.48
CA THR A 56 -12.39 -3.42 -30.04
C THR A 56 -10.95 -2.99 -29.81
N ASN A 57 -10.29 -3.60 -28.82
CA ASN A 57 -8.84 -3.50 -28.61
C ASN A 57 -8.07 -4.65 -29.30
N ALA A 58 -8.74 -5.48 -30.11
CA ALA A 58 -8.08 -6.50 -30.93
C ALA A 58 -7.37 -5.86 -32.12
N ASP A 59 -6.18 -6.35 -32.44
CA ASP A 59 -5.41 -5.92 -33.62
C ASP A 59 -6.16 -6.22 -34.93
N HIS A 60 -6.99 -7.27 -34.93
CA HIS A 60 -7.77 -7.71 -36.08
C HIS A 60 -9.15 -8.23 -35.67
N TRP A 61 -10.17 -7.92 -36.46
CA TRP A 61 -11.50 -8.49 -36.34
C TRP A 61 -12.08 -8.81 -37.72
N THR A 62 -13.04 -9.73 -37.76
CA THR A 62 -13.73 -10.13 -39.00
C THR A 62 -15.23 -10.12 -38.80
N ALA A 63 -15.98 -9.98 -39.89
CA ALA A 63 -17.42 -10.12 -39.87
C ALA A 63 -17.89 -11.01 -41.01
N ARG A 64 -18.95 -11.79 -40.75
CA ARG A 64 -19.59 -12.64 -41.76
C ARG A 64 -21.10 -12.69 -41.57
N SER A 65 -21.83 -12.46 -42.66
CA SER A 65 -23.26 -12.70 -42.74
C SER A 65 -23.56 -14.20 -42.94
N ASP A 66 -24.66 -14.68 -42.36
CA ASP A 66 -25.19 -16.03 -42.57
C ASP A 66 -26.04 -16.17 -43.83
N LYS A 67 -26.36 -15.07 -44.53
CA LYS A 67 -27.15 -15.05 -45.77
C LYS A 67 -26.42 -14.38 -46.92
N ASP A 68 -26.55 -14.95 -48.12
CA ASP A 68 -25.89 -14.44 -49.34
C ASP A 68 -26.45 -13.10 -49.86
N TRP A 69 -27.66 -12.73 -49.46
CA TRP A 69 -28.27 -11.44 -49.82
C TRP A 69 -27.78 -10.27 -48.96
N CYS A 70 -27.09 -10.55 -47.86
CA CYS A 70 -26.47 -9.58 -46.97
C CYS A 70 -24.96 -9.79 -47.02
N SER A 71 -24.21 -8.82 -47.54
CA SER A 71 -22.75 -8.86 -47.61
C SER A 71 -22.13 -7.81 -46.71
N VAL A 72 -20.92 -8.08 -46.23
CA VAL A 72 -20.22 -7.23 -45.26
C VAL A 72 -18.83 -6.88 -45.76
N ALA A 73 -18.39 -5.67 -45.47
CA ALA A 73 -17.02 -5.21 -45.68
C ALA A 73 -16.50 -4.60 -44.37
N VAL A 74 -15.24 -4.90 -44.05
CA VAL A 74 -14.58 -4.47 -42.82
C VAL A 74 -13.55 -3.40 -43.16
N ASN A 75 -13.60 -2.26 -42.47
CA ASN A 75 -12.62 -1.17 -42.62
C ASN A 75 -12.33 -0.53 -41.26
N GLU A 76 -11.10 -0.70 -40.75
CA GLU A 76 -10.65 -0.21 -39.44
C GLU A 76 -11.68 -0.47 -38.33
N SER A 77 -12.39 0.56 -37.88
CA SER A 77 -13.42 0.50 -36.83
C SER A 77 -14.86 0.47 -37.38
N THR A 78 -15.05 0.15 -38.66
CA THR A 78 -16.35 0.23 -39.37
C THR A 78 -16.68 -1.07 -40.08
N LEU A 79 -17.90 -1.56 -39.85
CA LEU A 79 -18.55 -2.65 -40.56
C LEU A 79 -19.57 -2.08 -41.55
N THR A 80 -19.27 -2.15 -42.85
CA THR A 80 -20.20 -1.78 -43.91
C THR A 80 -21.06 -2.98 -44.28
N VAL A 81 -22.37 -2.88 -44.10
CA VAL A 81 -23.37 -3.89 -44.46
C VAL A 81 -24.10 -3.48 -45.72
N ASN A 82 -24.14 -4.38 -46.70
CA ASN A 82 -24.84 -4.21 -47.95
C ASN A 82 -25.93 -5.28 -48.09
N VAL A 83 -27.13 -4.89 -48.48
CA VAL A 83 -28.22 -5.82 -48.78
C VAL A 83 -28.64 -5.69 -50.24
N SER A 84 -28.98 -6.81 -50.86
CA SER A 84 -29.59 -6.80 -52.20
C SER A 84 -31.06 -6.39 -52.14
N GLY A 85 -31.64 -6.02 -53.28
CA GLY A 85 -33.08 -5.77 -53.37
C GLY A 85 -33.91 -7.00 -53.01
N TYR A 86 -35.14 -6.78 -52.57
CA TYR A 86 -36.03 -7.78 -52.04
C TYR A 86 -37.49 -7.53 -52.42
N ASP A 87 -38.00 -8.35 -53.34
CA ASP A 87 -39.40 -8.29 -53.80
C ASP A 87 -40.33 -9.25 -53.03
N GLY A 88 -39.92 -9.71 -51.85
CA GLY A 88 -40.70 -10.64 -51.03
C GLY A 88 -41.87 -9.97 -50.30
N LYS A 89 -42.72 -10.79 -49.69
CA LYS A 89 -43.89 -10.31 -48.93
C LYS A 89 -43.53 -9.95 -47.49
N GLU A 90 -43.01 -10.91 -46.74
CA GLU A 90 -42.65 -10.76 -45.33
C GLU A 90 -41.28 -10.09 -45.18
N THR A 91 -40.94 -9.60 -43.99
CA THR A 91 -39.58 -9.15 -43.65
C THR A 91 -38.61 -10.33 -43.69
N ARG A 92 -37.41 -10.15 -44.27
CA ARG A 92 -36.33 -11.16 -44.24
C ARG A 92 -35.21 -10.74 -43.30
N GLU A 93 -34.57 -11.73 -42.67
CA GLU A 93 -33.52 -11.50 -41.66
C GLU A 93 -32.22 -12.24 -41.98
N ALA A 94 -31.10 -11.61 -41.65
CA ALA A 94 -29.75 -12.17 -41.65
C ALA A 94 -29.07 -11.83 -40.33
N VAL A 95 -28.09 -12.63 -39.93
CA VAL A 95 -27.25 -12.40 -38.76
C VAL A 95 -25.82 -12.23 -39.23
N ILE A 96 -25.23 -11.09 -38.90
CA ILE A 96 -23.80 -10.87 -39.05
C ILE A 96 -23.15 -11.27 -37.74
N LYS A 97 -22.20 -12.21 -37.82
CA LYS A 97 -21.32 -12.56 -36.72
C LYS A 97 -20.02 -11.78 -36.85
N VAL A 98 -19.72 -10.95 -35.87
CA VAL A 98 -18.46 -10.20 -35.74
C VAL A 98 -17.57 -10.94 -34.75
N THR A 99 -16.31 -11.17 -35.08
CA THR A 99 -15.38 -11.91 -34.21
C THR A 99 -14.02 -11.24 -34.12
N ALA A 100 -13.49 -11.15 -32.91
CA ALA A 100 -12.16 -10.61 -32.60
C ALA A 100 -11.55 -11.45 -31.45
N ASP A 101 -10.36 -12.00 -31.66
CA ASP A 101 -9.62 -12.87 -30.73
C ASP A 101 -10.47 -13.86 -29.89
N GLY A 102 -11.42 -14.55 -30.55
CA GLY A 102 -12.27 -15.57 -29.90
C GLY A 102 -13.55 -15.05 -29.26
N LEU A 103 -13.74 -13.73 -29.14
CA LEU A 103 -15.03 -13.12 -28.83
C LEU A 103 -15.91 -13.07 -30.07
N ALA A 104 -17.23 -13.08 -29.85
CA ALA A 104 -18.21 -13.01 -30.92
C ALA A 104 -19.42 -12.16 -30.52
N GLU A 105 -19.71 -11.15 -31.32
CA GLU A 105 -20.91 -10.33 -31.23
C GLU A 105 -21.79 -10.55 -32.47
N THR A 106 -23.08 -10.25 -32.35
CA THR A 106 -24.04 -10.42 -33.45
C THR A 106 -24.79 -9.15 -33.77
N VAL A 107 -24.95 -8.88 -35.06
CA VAL A 107 -25.82 -7.83 -35.59
C VAL A 107 -26.93 -8.47 -36.40
N ASN A 108 -28.18 -8.20 -36.02
CA ASN A 108 -29.36 -8.64 -36.78
C ASN A 108 -29.65 -7.65 -37.91
N VAL A 109 -29.65 -8.13 -39.15
CA VAL A 109 -30.00 -7.35 -40.34
C VAL A 109 -31.39 -7.72 -40.76
N ARG A 110 -32.31 -6.75 -40.81
CA ARG A 110 -33.70 -6.98 -41.23
C ARG A 110 -34.02 -6.12 -42.44
N GLN A 111 -34.72 -6.69 -43.41
CA GLN A 111 -35.10 -5.99 -44.63
C GLN A 111 -36.59 -6.14 -44.88
N LEU A 112 -37.29 -5.01 -45.03
CA LEU A 112 -38.72 -4.96 -45.29
C LEU A 112 -39.08 -5.69 -46.60
N GLY A 113 -40.17 -6.46 -46.54
CA GLY A 113 -40.90 -6.91 -47.73
C GLY A 113 -42.03 -5.94 -48.10
N SER A 114 -42.96 -6.42 -48.92
CA SER A 114 -44.13 -5.65 -49.37
C SER A 114 -45.31 -5.63 -48.39
N GLU A 115 -45.35 -6.50 -47.38
CA GLU A 115 -46.40 -6.49 -46.35
C GLU A 115 -46.13 -5.44 -45.26
N PRO A 116 -47.19 -4.85 -44.66
CA PRO A 116 -47.08 -3.91 -43.55
C PRO A 116 -46.16 -4.41 -42.41
N ALA A 117 -45.17 -3.61 -42.04
CA ALA A 117 -44.26 -3.91 -40.92
C ALA A 117 -43.67 -2.65 -40.27
N ILE A 118 -43.34 -2.74 -38.98
CA ILE A 118 -42.67 -1.71 -38.18
C ILE A 118 -41.44 -2.36 -37.54
N LEU A 119 -40.25 -1.85 -37.86
CA LEU A 119 -38.96 -2.30 -37.31
C LEU A 119 -38.32 -1.18 -36.48
N ILE A 120 -37.74 -1.54 -35.34
CA ILE A 120 -37.08 -0.62 -34.40
C ILE A 120 -35.62 -1.07 -34.23
N SER A 121 -34.66 -0.18 -34.46
CA SER A 121 -33.23 -0.51 -34.34
C SER A 121 -32.80 -0.87 -32.92
N GLN A 122 -33.44 -0.27 -31.90
CA GLN A 122 -33.21 -0.56 -30.49
C GLN A 122 -34.50 -0.50 -29.68
N GLN A 123 -34.87 -1.62 -29.05
CA GLN A 123 -36.14 -1.77 -28.32
C GLN A 123 -36.01 -1.62 -26.80
N ILE A 124 -34.79 -1.57 -26.25
CA ILE A 124 -34.56 -1.52 -24.80
C ILE A 124 -33.54 -0.42 -24.49
N PHE A 125 -33.90 0.46 -23.55
CA PHE A 125 -33.03 1.48 -22.98
C PHE A 125 -33.02 1.38 -21.46
N THR A 126 -31.84 1.51 -20.86
CA THR A 126 -31.67 1.71 -19.41
C THR A 126 -31.04 3.08 -19.18
N VAL A 127 -31.65 3.91 -18.33
CA VAL A 127 -31.26 5.31 -18.13
C VAL A 127 -31.04 5.60 -16.64
N GLU A 128 -30.05 6.44 -16.34
CA GLU A 128 -29.78 6.92 -14.98
C GLU A 128 -30.91 7.83 -14.46
N ALA A 129 -30.97 8.00 -13.14
CA ALA A 129 -31.98 8.84 -12.49
C ALA A 129 -31.94 10.30 -12.96
N SER A 130 -30.78 10.79 -13.40
CA SER A 130 -30.63 12.14 -13.97
C SER A 130 -31.32 12.33 -15.32
N GLY A 131 -31.72 11.24 -15.98
CA GLY A 131 -32.21 11.28 -17.35
C GLY A 131 -31.08 11.32 -18.37
N SER A 132 -31.42 11.09 -19.64
CA SER A 132 -30.52 11.11 -20.78
C SER A 132 -31.33 11.30 -22.07
N ASP A 133 -30.63 11.69 -23.13
CA ASP A 133 -31.19 11.57 -24.47
C ASP A 133 -31.13 10.11 -24.92
N ILE A 134 -32.16 9.65 -25.63
CA ILE A 134 -32.22 8.35 -26.30
C ILE A 134 -32.62 8.54 -27.77
N ALA A 135 -32.11 7.68 -28.64
CA ALA A 135 -32.45 7.73 -30.06
C ALA A 135 -32.57 6.31 -30.64
N PHE A 136 -33.53 6.11 -31.52
CA PHE A 136 -33.69 4.87 -32.28
C PHE A 136 -34.30 5.14 -33.65
N ASP A 137 -34.03 4.25 -34.59
CA ASP A 137 -34.58 4.32 -35.94
C ASP A 137 -35.88 3.51 -36.01
N VAL A 138 -36.90 4.10 -36.63
CA VAL A 138 -38.14 3.43 -37.01
C VAL A 138 -38.10 3.20 -38.51
N THR A 139 -38.05 1.93 -38.93
CA THR A 139 -38.12 1.52 -40.33
C THR A 139 -39.47 0.88 -40.64
N THR A 140 -40.27 1.48 -41.52
CA THR A 140 -41.64 1.02 -41.78
C THR A 140 -42.13 1.41 -43.17
N ASN A 141 -43.04 0.60 -43.73
CA ASN A 141 -43.76 0.87 -44.99
C ASN A 141 -45.22 1.32 -44.75
N VAL A 142 -45.61 1.58 -43.49
CA VAL A 142 -46.94 2.08 -43.12
C VAL A 142 -46.85 3.42 -42.38
N SER A 143 -47.95 4.16 -42.34
CA SER A 143 -48.04 5.38 -41.53
C SER A 143 -48.17 5.02 -40.05
N VAL A 144 -47.36 5.63 -39.18
CA VAL A 144 -47.32 5.34 -37.74
C VAL A 144 -47.61 6.58 -36.89
N THR A 145 -48.08 6.33 -35.67
CA THR A 145 -48.23 7.30 -34.58
C THR A 145 -47.39 6.85 -33.40
N ILE A 146 -46.80 7.80 -32.69
CA ILE A 146 -45.94 7.50 -31.53
C ILE A 146 -46.62 8.04 -30.26
N THR A 147 -46.76 7.17 -29.26
CA THR A 147 -47.25 7.53 -27.93
C THR A 147 -46.11 7.41 -26.93
N LEU A 148 -45.94 8.44 -26.10
CA LEU A 148 -44.85 8.55 -25.12
C LEU A 148 -45.38 8.47 -23.69
N PRO A 149 -44.64 7.86 -22.75
CA PRO A 149 -44.84 8.08 -21.32
C PRO A 149 -44.65 9.56 -20.96
N GLU A 150 -45.35 10.05 -19.94
CA GLU A 150 -45.31 11.49 -19.54
C GLU A 150 -43.89 12.02 -19.23
N TRP A 151 -42.99 11.13 -18.82
CA TRP A 151 -41.61 11.44 -18.45
C TRP A 151 -40.61 11.32 -19.62
N ILE A 152 -41.10 11.07 -20.85
CA ILE A 152 -40.30 11.05 -22.08
C ILE A 152 -40.85 12.13 -23.02
N LYS A 153 -39.98 13.03 -23.49
CA LYS A 153 -40.33 14.13 -24.39
C LYS A 153 -39.67 13.94 -25.75
N GLU A 154 -40.34 14.32 -26.82
CA GLU A 154 -39.70 14.39 -28.14
C GLU A 154 -38.69 15.54 -28.18
N LYS A 155 -37.48 15.28 -28.69
CA LYS A 155 -36.46 16.30 -28.88
C LYS A 155 -36.72 16.99 -30.22
N PRO A 156 -36.93 18.33 -30.27
CA PRO A 156 -37.26 19.03 -31.50
C PRO A 156 -36.19 18.81 -32.58
N ALA A 157 -36.58 18.26 -33.73
CA ALA A 157 -35.68 18.04 -34.84
C ALA A 157 -35.24 19.37 -35.49
N GLY A 158 -33.96 19.48 -35.84
CA GLY A 158 -33.53 20.41 -36.89
C GLY A 158 -34.27 20.03 -38.17
N THR A 159 -35.04 20.97 -38.71
CA THR A 159 -35.95 20.79 -39.85
C THR A 159 -35.37 19.90 -40.97
N ARG A 160 -35.99 18.73 -41.22
CA ARG A 160 -36.38 18.28 -42.57
C ARG A 160 -37.34 17.07 -42.54
N ALA A 161 -38.47 17.34 -43.18
CA ALA A 161 -39.47 16.50 -43.86
C ALA A 161 -39.43 14.96 -43.73
N SER A 162 -40.64 14.44 -43.50
CA SER A 162 -41.06 13.06 -43.70
C SER A 162 -40.73 12.54 -45.11
N GLU A 163 -39.91 11.50 -45.18
CA GLU A 163 -40.06 10.46 -46.20
C GLU A 163 -40.29 9.14 -45.49
N MET A 164 -41.41 8.48 -45.79
CA MET A 164 -41.90 7.26 -45.13
C MET A 164 -41.01 6.04 -45.41
N VAL A 165 -39.79 5.92 -44.87
CA VAL A 165 -39.18 4.58 -44.78
C VAL A 165 -38.24 4.32 -43.60
N THR A 166 -37.27 5.17 -43.26
CA THR A 166 -36.48 5.04 -42.01
C THR A 166 -36.31 6.42 -41.40
N THR A 167 -36.80 6.61 -40.17
CA THR A 167 -36.72 7.90 -39.46
C THR A 167 -36.06 7.70 -38.10
N THR A 168 -35.02 8.49 -37.81
CA THR A 168 -34.42 8.54 -36.48
C THR A 168 -35.28 9.41 -35.58
N HIS A 169 -35.79 8.83 -34.50
CA HIS A 169 -36.54 9.53 -33.48
C HIS A 169 -35.64 9.80 -32.28
N ASN A 170 -35.62 11.05 -31.81
CA ASN A 170 -34.82 11.49 -30.68
C ASN A 170 -35.74 11.89 -29.53
N TYR A 171 -35.49 11.36 -28.34
CA TYR A 171 -36.27 11.63 -27.14
C TYR A 171 -35.37 12.04 -25.98
N ILE A 172 -35.94 12.83 -25.08
CA ILE A 172 -35.34 13.22 -23.80
C ILE A 172 -36.09 12.43 -22.71
N VAL A 173 -35.35 11.59 -21.99
CA VAL A 173 -35.84 10.96 -20.76
C VAL A 173 -35.58 11.94 -19.63
N THR A 174 -36.66 12.51 -19.07
CA THR A 174 -36.58 13.47 -17.96
C THR A 174 -36.04 12.80 -16.69
N ALA A 175 -35.51 13.59 -15.76
CA ALA A 175 -35.00 13.07 -14.49
C ALA A 175 -36.10 12.34 -13.68
N ASN A 176 -35.71 11.30 -12.96
CA ASN A 176 -36.52 10.59 -11.98
C ASN A 176 -36.10 11.06 -10.56
N PRO A 177 -36.91 11.85 -9.86
CA PRO A 177 -36.60 12.28 -8.50
C PRO A 177 -36.92 11.21 -7.44
N GLU A 178 -37.69 10.18 -7.82
CA GLU A 178 -38.15 9.13 -6.90
C GLU A 178 -37.07 8.06 -6.70
N ASP A 179 -37.04 7.45 -5.52
CA ASP A 179 -36.07 6.37 -5.21
C ASP A 179 -36.40 5.04 -5.89
N SER A 180 -37.63 4.88 -6.40
CA SER A 180 -38.04 3.70 -7.15
C SER A 180 -37.72 3.84 -8.64
N GLU A 181 -37.24 2.74 -9.23
CA GLU A 181 -37.16 2.58 -10.68
C GLU A 181 -38.55 2.75 -11.33
N ARG A 182 -38.58 3.33 -12.53
CA ARG A 182 -39.77 3.43 -13.37
C ARG A 182 -39.54 2.83 -14.75
N THR A 183 -40.56 2.18 -15.29
CA THR A 183 -40.54 1.60 -16.65
C THR A 183 -41.72 2.12 -17.44
N GLY A 184 -41.52 2.36 -18.73
CA GLY A 184 -42.55 2.82 -19.65
C GLY A 184 -42.18 2.47 -21.09
N ASN A 185 -43.19 2.36 -21.94
CA ASN A 185 -43.00 2.01 -23.34
C ASN A 185 -43.28 3.22 -24.22
N ILE A 186 -42.38 3.48 -25.17
CA ILE A 186 -42.69 4.28 -26.35
C ILE A 186 -43.38 3.34 -27.34
N THR A 187 -44.63 3.64 -27.66
CA THR A 187 -45.46 2.81 -28.56
C THR A 187 -45.47 3.42 -29.95
N VAL A 188 -44.98 2.67 -30.94
CA VAL A 188 -45.08 3.00 -32.36
C VAL A 188 -46.20 2.15 -32.97
N LYS A 189 -47.33 2.78 -33.31
CA LYS A 189 -48.54 2.10 -33.77
C LYS A 189 -48.97 2.55 -35.15
N GLU A 190 -49.37 1.60 -36.00
CA GLU A 190 -49.94 1.87 -37.32
C GLU A 190 -51.25 2.69 -37.24
N VAL A 191 -51.38 3.66 -38.15
CA VAL A 191 -52.60 4.47 -38.28
C VAL A 191 -53.70 3.65 -38.94
N GLY A 192 -54.74 3.30 -38.18
CA GLY A 192 -55.93 2.60 -38.70
C GLY A 192 -55.74 1.08 -38.89
N GLY A 193 -54.62 0.52 -38.43
CA GLY A 193 -54.33 -0.92 -38.40
C GLY A 193 -54.00 -1.44 -37.00
N GLU A 194 -53.51 -2.68 -36.94
CA GLU A 194 -53.23 -3.41 -35.68
C GLU A 194 -51.73 -3.58 -35.40
N LEU A 195 -50.84 -3.14 -36.30
CA LEU A 195 -49.39 -3.27 -36.08
C LEU A 195 -48.90 -2.32 -34.98
N GLU A 196 -48.09 -2.85 -34.08
CA GLU A 196 -47.49 -2.13 -32.95
C GLU A 196 -46.06 -2.62 -32.71
N ALA A 197 -45.15 -1.69 -32.42
CA ALA A 197 -43.82 -1.97 -31.89
C ALA A 197 -43.61 -1.16 -30.60
N LEU A 198 -42.96 -1.80 -29.62
CA LEU A 198 -42.68 -1.20 -28.31
C LEU A 198 -41.18 -0.97 -28.12
N VAL A 199 -40.85 0.19 -27.58
CA VAL A 199 -39.52 0.48 -27.05
C VAL A 199 -39.63 0.66 -25.54
N SER A 200 -39.11 -0.32 -24.81
CA SER A 200 -39.10 -0.33 -23.35
C SER A 200 -37.97 0.54 -22.82
N VAL A 201 -38.32 1.54 -22.01
CA VAL A 201 -37.38 2.40 -21.32
C VAL A 201 -37.51 2.15 -19.82
N THR A 202 -36.43 1.68 -19.21
CA THR A 202 -36.31 1.54 -17.76
C THR A 202 -35.38 2.62 -17.23
N GLN A 203 -35.84 3.41 -16.28
CA GLN A 203 -35.05 4.47 -15.66
C GLN A 203 -34.89 4.20 -14.17
N LYS A 204 -33.64 4.21 -13.71
CA LYS A 204 -33.29 4.01 -12.30
C LYS A 204 -33.98 5.05 -11.40
N GLY A 205 -34.23 4.65 -10.16
CA GLY A 205 -34.57 5.59 -9.09
C GLY A 205 -33.34 6.37 -8.63
N LEU A 206 -33.57 7.51 -7.95
CA LEU A 206 -32.52 8.40 -7.49
C LEU A 206 -31.54 7.72 -6.50
N GLY A 207 -32.02 6.87 -5.59
CA GLY A 207 -31.18 5.94 -4.83
C GLY A 207 -29.85 6.52 -4.27
N GLU A 208 -28.80 5.68 -4.33
CA GLU A 208 -27.42 6.09 -4.08
C GLU A 208 -26.71 6.43 -5.39
N TYR A 209 -25.77 7.37 -5.35
CA TYR A 209 -25.04 7.78 -6.55
C TYR A 209 -24.18 6.63 -7.11
N GLU A 210 -24.48 6.28 -8.36
CA GLU A 210 -23.62 5.51 -9.24
C GLU A 210 -23.09 6.42 -10.33
N SER A 211 -21.81 6.26 -10.71
CA SER A 211 -21.18 7.18 -11.65
C SER A 211 -21.72 7.09 -13.08
N GLY A 212 -22.44 6.01 -13.41
CA GLY A 212 -22.78 5.68 -14.80
C GLY A 212 -21.55 5.30 -15.62
N ASN A 213 -21.75 5.06 -16.91
CA ASN A 213 -20.67 4.83 -17.87
C ASN A 213 -19.98 6.16 -18.24
N LEU A 214 -18.73 6.06 -18.70
CA LEU A 214 -17.99 7.20 -19.24
C LEU A 214 -18.18 7.34 -20.77
N GLU A 215 -19.29 6.79 -21.31
CA GLU A 215 -19.60 6.86 -22.73
C GLU A 215 -19.73 8.31 -23.19
N GLY A 216 -19.18 8.59 -24.37
CA GLY A 216 -19.10 9.95 -24.91
C GLY A 216 -17.96 10.80 -24.35
N ILE A 217 -17.29 10.38 -23.26
CA ILE A 217 -16.04 11.00 -22.82
C ILE A 217 -14.87 10.35 -23.57
N LYS A 218 -14.49 11.00 -24.67
CA LYS A 218 -13.38 10.55 -25.51
C LYS A 218 -12.04 10.65 -24.77
N ASP A 219 -11.18 9.67 -24.99
CA ASP A 219 -9.82 9.68 -24.47
C ASP A 219 -8.97 10.74 -25.17
N ASP A 220 -7.89 11.15 -24.49
CA ASP A 220 -6.82 11.90 -25.12
C ASP A 220 -6.16 11.04 -26.21
N ILE A 221 -5.75 11.68 -27.30
CA ILE A 221 -5.29 11.02 -28.52
C ILE A 221 -3.82 10.65 -28.34
N LYS A 222 -3.51 9.35 -28.26
CA LYS A 222 -2.11 8.86 -28.24
C LYS A 222 -1.44 9.22 -29.56
N VAL A 223 -0.27 9.85 -29.49
CA VAL A 223 0.57 10.20 -30.63
C VAL A 223 1.61 9.09 -30.81
N PRO A 224 1.51 8.25 -31.86
CA PRO A 224 2.40 7.11 -32.02
C PRO A 224 3.84 7.55 -32.33
N VAL A 225 4.79 6.92 -31.65
CA VAL A 225 6.22 7.06 -31.95
C VAL A 225 6.53 6.20 -33.18
N GLU A 226 7.11 6.79 -34.23
CA GLU A 226 7.47 6.06 -35.45
C GLU A 226 8.85 5.39 -35.35
N SER A 227 9.78 6.02 -34.64
CA SER A 227 11.13 5.50 -34.40
C SER A 227 11.81 6.22 -33.25
N GLY A 228 12.93 5.68 -32.77
CA GLY A 228 13.75 6.34 -31.76
C GLY A 228 15.23 6.05 -31.91
N GLU A 229 16.05 6.88 -31.25
CA GLU A 229 17.50 6.78 -31.18
C GLU A 229 17.98 7.06 -29.76
N ALA A 230 18.99 6.33 -29.29
CA ALA A 230 19.62 6.57 -28.00
C ALA A 230 21.14 6.74 -28.14
N SER A 231 21.72 7.70 -27.42
CA SER A 231 23.18 7.93 -27.43
C SER A 231 23.98 6.82 -26.72
N SER A 232 23.31 6.03 -25.89
CA SER A 232 23.85 4.89 -25.16
C SER A 232 22.76 3.84 -25.01
N PHE A 233 23.07 2.56 -25.17
CA PHE A 233 22.13 1.47 -24.96
C PHE A 233 22.86 0.19 -24.56
N GLN A 234 22.14 -0.70 -23.90
CA GLN A 234 22.54 -2.06 -23.66
C GLN A 234 21.97 -2.96 -24.75
N GLY A 235 22.79 -3.83 -25.35
CA GLY A 235 22.31 -4.77 -26.36
C GLY A 235 21.20 -5.65 -25.80
N GLY A 236 20.04 -5.66 -26.48
CA GLY A 236 18.80 -6.32 -26.04
C GLY A 236 17.80 -5.42 -25.30
N SER A 237 18.22 -4.21 -24.91
CA SER A 237 17.41 -3.19 -24.24
C SER A 237 17.52 -1.85 -24.98
N ASN A 238 17.32 -1.92 -26.29
CA ASN A 238 17.43 -0.79 -27.21
C ASN A 238 16.25 0.18 -27.03
N ILE A 239 16.29 1.33 -27.70
CA ILE A 239 15.29 2.40 -27.53
C ILE A 239 13.87 1.99 -27.96
N ASP A 240 13.73 1.06 -28.93
CA ASP A 240 12.43 0.52 -29.35
C ASP A 240 11.66 -0.16 -28.21
N LYS A 241 12.37 -0.64 -27.18
CA LYS A 241 11.80 -1.21 -25.94
C LYS A 241 11.22 -0.18 -24.99
N SER A 242 11.15 1.09 -25.39
CA SER A 242 10.48 2.14 -24.63
C SER A 242 9.24 2.69 -25.33
N PHE A 243 8.80 2.07 -26.42
CA PHE A 243 7.57 2.43 -27.12
C PHE A 243 6.99 1.23 -27.88
N ASP A 244 7.23 0.01 -27.39
CA ASP A 244 6.70 -1.23 -27.97
C ASP A 244 5.37 -1.67 -27.35
N GLY A 245 4.85 -0.89 -26.39
CA GLY A 245 3.59 -1.17 -25.71
C GLY A 245 3.70 -2.27 -24.65
N ASP A 246 4.89 -2.80 -24.38
CA ASP A 246 5.12 -3.86 -23.40
C ASP A 246 5.94 -3.35 -22.20
N MET A 247 5.23 -3.08 -21.10
CA MET A 247 5.80 -2.62 -19.83
C MET A 247 6.79 -3.63 -19.19
N SER A 248 6.88 -4.86 -19.69
CA SER A 248 7.85 -5.85 -19.23
C SER A 248 9.21 -5.75 -19.94
N THR A 249 9.26 -5.10 -21.11
CA THR A 249 10.51 -4.76 -21.78
C THR A 249 10.98 -3.38 -21.32
N ILE A 250 12.28 -3.11 -21.49
CA ILE A 250 12.86 -1.81 -21.12
C ILE A 250 13.92 -1.38 -22.13
N TYR A 251 13.95 -0.09 -22.42
CA TYR A 251 15.19 0.59 -22.77
C TYR A 251 16.11 0.62 -21.54
N HIS A 252 17.39 0.35 -21.73
CA HIS A 252 18.42 0.53 -20.72
C HIS A 252 19.71 1.05 -21.35
N SER A 253 20.34 2.03 -20.72
CA SER A 253 21.65 2.54 -21.14
C SER A 253 22.77 1.50 -20.93
N ASN A 254 23.95 1.71 -21.50
CA ASN A 254 25.04 0.73 -21.41
C ASN A 254 25.41 0.41 -19.94
N TRP A 255 25.61 -0.86 -19.59
CA TRP A 255 26.00 -1.28 -18.23
C TRP A 255 27.37 -0.72 -17.79
N ASN A 256 28.26 -0.41 -18.72
CA ASN A 256 29.53 0.23 -18.39
C ASN A 256 29.34 1.75 -18.20
N ASN A 257 29.06 2.15 -16.97
CA ASN A 257 28.84 3.55 -16.58
C ASN A 257 30.05 4.23 -15.91
N ALA A 258 31.26 3.68 -16.05
CA ALA A 258 32.44 4.18 -15.35
C ALA A 258 33.17 5.36 -16.03
N GLY A 259 32.78 5.73 -17.26
CA GLY A 259 33.46 6.78 -18.02
C GLY A 259 33.05 8.21 -17.63
N ASP A 260 33.98 9.16 -17.70
CA ASP A 260 33.80 10.58 -17.35
C ASP A 260 32.73 11.32 -18.19
N HIS A 261 32.29 10.72 -19.30
CA HIS A 261 31.29 11.27 -20.23
C HIS A 261 30.09 10.33 -20.44
N TYR A 262 29.78 9.49 -19.44
CA TYR A 262 28.65 8.58 -19.53
C TYR A 262 27.30 9.31 -19.63
N PHE A 263 27.10 10.31 -18.77
CA PHE A 263 25.99 11.26 -18.88
C PHE A 263 26.45 12.55 -19.58
N PRO A 264 25.56 13.26 -20.28
CA PRO A 264 24.13 12.96 -20.42
C PRO A 264 23.83 11.86 -21.44
N ILE A 265 22.77 11.10 -21.17
CA ILE A 265 22.20 10.12 -22.12
C ILE A 265 21.06 10.79 -22.85
N THR A 266 21.07 10.73 -24.17
CA THR A 266 20.08 11.36 -25.03
C THR A 266 19.17 10.30 -25.63
N LEU A 267 17.87 10.40 -25.39
CA LEU A 267 16.82 9.59 -26.01
C LEU A 267 16.03 10.49 -26.95
N THR A 268 15.94 10.13 -28.23
CA THR A 268 15.20 10.89 -29.24
C THR A 268 14.07 10.01 -29.77
N TYR A 269 12.85 10.52 -29.71
CA TYR A 269 11.64 9.89 -30.23
C TYR A 269 11.16 10.70 -31.44
N ASN A 270 10.87 10.03 -32.55
CA ASN A 270 10.47 10.66 -33.81
C ASN A 270 9.00 10.35 -34.13
N PHE A 271 8.33 11.32 -34.75
CA PHE A 271 6.89 11.29 -35.00
C PHE A 271 6.57 11.65 -36.44
N ALA A 272 5.37 11.27 -36.88
CA ALA A 272 4.81 11.70 -38.16
C ALA A 272 4.82 13.23 -38.25
N ALA A 273 5.13 13.77 -39.42
CA ALA A 273 5.18 15.21 -39.65
C ALA A 273 3.82 15.86 -39.33
N GLY A 274 3.84 16.95 -38.56
CA GLY A 274 2.62 17.67 -38.16
C GLY A 274 1.94 17.13 -36.90
N SER A 275 2.60 16.27 -36.12
CA SER A 275 2.07 15.76 -34.86
C SER A 275 1.97 16.87 -33.81
N ASP A 276 0.82 17.04 -33.19
CA ASP A 276 0.66 17.93 -32.03
C ASP A 276 0.63 17.10 -30.75
N MET A 277 1.12 17.66 -29.64
CA MET A 277 1.13 16.99 -28.34
C MET A 277 1.04 17.99 -27.18
N ASP A 278 0.36 17.59 -26.12
CA ASP A 278 0.11 18.39 -24.92
C ASP A 278 0.86 17.87 -23.71
N TYR A 279 1.12 16.56 -23.65
CA TYR A 279 1.84 15.94 -22.56
C TYR A 279 2.49 14.62 -22.97
N LEU A 280 3.32 14.10 -22.08
CA LEU A 280 3.93 12.78 -22.15
C LEU A 280 3.78 12.02 -20.83
N ILE A 281 3.93 10.70 -20.87
CA ILE A 281 4.02 9.84 -19.69
C ILE A 281 5.30 9.01 -19.77
N TYR A 282 6.15 9.15 -18.76
CA TYR A 282 7.30 8.29 -18.54
C TYR A 282 6.93 7.16 -17.59
N TYR A 283 7.11 5.91 -18.03
CA TYR A 283 7.01 4.73 -17.19
C TYR A 283 8.42 4.20 -16.89
N PRO A 284 8.87 4.28 -15.63
CA PRO A 284 10.09 3.60 -15.20
C PRO A 284 9.96 2.09 -15.37
N ARG A 285 11.09 1.39 -15.24
CA ARG A 285 11.09 -0.07 -15.16
C ARG A 285 10.17 -0.57 -14.03
N THR A 286 9.57 -1.74 -14.23
CA THR A 286 8.57 -2.31 -13.33
C THR A 286 9.15 -2.90 -12.04
N SER A 287 10.48 -3.09 -11.96
CA SER A 287 11.14 -3.66 -10.78
C SER A 287 12.53 -3.06 -10.54
N GLY A 288 12.76 -2.58 -9.32
CA GLY A 288 14.03 -2.01 -8.86
C GLY A 288 14.28 -0.59 -9.38
N PRO A 289 15.06 0.24 -8.67
CA PRO A 289 15.24 1.66 -9.00
C PRO A 289 16.26 1.92 -10.12
N ASN A 290 16.94 0.90 -10.61
CA ASN A 290 18.12 1.04 -11.47
C ASN A 290 17.75 1.62 -12.85
N GLY A 291 18.28 2.80 -13.14
CA GLY A 291 18.02 3.56 -14.36
C GLY A 291 16.88 4.58 -14.28
N ASN A 292 16.14 4.66 -13.17
CA ASN A 292 15.05 5.62 -13.06
C ASN A 292 15.56 7.05 -13.21
N PHE A 293 14.88 7.83 -14.05
CA PHE A 293 15.33 9.19 -14.37
C PHE A 293 15.33 10.08 -13.12
N LYS A 294 16.36 10.93 -13.02
CA LYS A 294 16.41 12.05 -12.07
C LYS A 294 16.31 13.34 -12.86
N GLU A 295 17.41 14.06 -13.06
CA GLU A 295 17.40 15.31 -13.80
C GLU A 295 17.34 15.07 -15.31
N VAL A 296 16.34 15.63 -15.98
CA VAL A 296 16.15 15.50 -17.43
C VAL A 296 15.80 16.86 -18.03
N GLU A 297 16.44 17.18 -19.14
CA GLU A 297 16.06 18.30 -20.01
C GLU A 297 15.29 17.78 -21.22
N ILE A 298 14.11 18.35 -21.48
CA ILE A 298 13.21 17.94 -22.55
C ILE A 298 13.24 19.01 -23.64
N ARG A 299 13.59 18.59 -24.86
CA ARG A 299 13.59 19.42 -26.06
C ARG A 299 12.60 18.87 -27.08
N VAL A 300 12.00 19.76 -27.84
CA VAL A 300 11.06 19.42 -28.91
C VAL A 300 11.55 20.03 -30.20
N LYS A 301 11.59 19.23 -31.26
CA LYS A 301 11.84 19.68 -32.63
C LYS A 301 10.50 19.90 -33.29
N SER A 302 10.22 21.12 -33.72
CA SER A 302 8.97 21.45 -34.40
C SER A 302 9.16 22.46 -35.51
N ASN A 303 8.25 22.42 -36.48
CA ASN A 303 8.18 23.38 -37.58
C ASN A 303 7.20 24.54 -37.30
N ALA A 304 6.50 24.52 -36.16
CA ALA A 304 5.58 25.57 -35.71
C ALA A 304 6.32 26.81 -35.17
N ASN A 305 7.12 27.42 -36.04
CA ASN A 305 7.83 28.66 -35.79
C ASN A 305 7.68 29.61 -36.99
N THR A 306 8.13 30.85 -36.84
CA THR A 306 7.97 31.90 -37.87
C THR A 306 8.64 31.58 -39.20
N ARG A 307 9.56 30.61 -39.24
CA ARG A 307 10.29 30.18 -40.44
C ARG A 307 9.68 28.95 -41.11
N GLY A 308 8.82 28.19 -40.41
CA GLY A 308 8.22 26.96 -40.92
C GLY A 308 9.19 25.79 -41.09
N THR A 309 10.33 25.82 -40.38
CA THR A 309 11.41 24.82 -40.51
C THR A 309 11.64 24.09 -39.19
N ASP A 310 11.97 22.80 -39.20
CA ASP A 310 12.19 22.05 -37.97
C ASP A 310 13.35 22.58 -37.12
N GLU A 311 13.03 23.01 -35.90
CA GLU A 311 14.02 23.56 -34.97
C GLU A 311 13.84 23.00 -33.56
N TRP A 312 14.97 22.71 -32.91
CA TRP A 312 15.00 22.27 -31.52
C TRP A 312 14.76 23.44 -30.57
N ASN A 313 13.78 23.28 -29.70
CA ASN A 313 13.47 24.21 -28.62
C ASN A 313 13.51 23.45 -27.29
N THR A 314 14.15 24.05 -26.28
CA THR A 314 14.08 23.48 -24.92
C THR A 314 12.74 23.85 -24.32
N VAL A 315 11.96 22.84 -23.95
CA VAL A 315 10.61 23.01 -23.42
C VAL A 315 10.65 23.13 -21.90
N MET A 316 11.39 22.25 -21.23
CA MET A 316 11.54 22.28 -19.78
C MET A 316 12.73 21.46 -19.27
N THR A 317 13.09 21.66 -18.01
CA THR A 317 13.92 20.74 -17.23
C THR A 317 13.08 20.24 -16.05
N LYS A 318 13.10 18.94 -15.78
CA LYS A 318 12.35 18.30 -14.70
C LYS A 318 13.23 17.29 -13.96
N ASN A 319 13.09 17.24 -12.64
CA ASN A 319 13.64 16.16 -11.83
C ASN A 319 12.54 15.12 -11.58
N PHE A 320 12.75 13.89 -12.04
CA PHE A 320 11.85 12.75 -11.89
C PHE A 320 12.09 11.98 -10.59
N GLY A 321 13.07 12.39 -9.78
CA GLY A 321 13.31 11.89 -8.42
C GLY A 321 13.91 10.48 -8.34
N GLY A 322 14.09 9.79 -9.45
CA GLY A 322 14.61 8.41 -9.48
C GLY A 322 13.64 7.36 -8.92
N THR A 323 12.33 7.67 -8.93
CA THR A 323 11.30 6.81 -8.34
C THR A 323 10.77 5.76 -9.34
N ASN A 324 10.17 4.68 -8.83
CA ASN A 324 9.53 3.64 -9.65
C ASN A 324 8.10 4.02 -10.10
N ALA A 325 7.62 5.22 -9.76
CA ALA A 325 6.29 5.65 -10.13
C ALA A 325 6.30 6.27 -11.54
N ALA A 326 5.28 5.95 -12.34
CA ALA A 326 5.07 6.63 -13.62
C ALA A 326 4.83 8.13 -13.41
N VAL A 327 5.30 8.95 -14.35
CA VAL A 327 5.24 10.41 -14.27
C VAL A 327 4.63 10.98 -15.54
N ARG A 328 3.47 11.62 -15.41
CA ARG A 328 2.90 12.49 -16.45
C ARG A 328 3.63 13.84 -16.42
N VAL A 329 4.02 14.34 -17.60
CA VAL A 329 4.64 15.64 -17.77
C VAL A 329 3.81 16.43 -18.78
N ASN A 330 3.04 17.38 -18.29
CA ASN A 330 2.35 18.34 -19.14
C ASN A 330 3.36 19.35 -19.68
N PHE A 331 3.30 19.62 -20.98
CA PHE A 331 4.08 20.70 -21.55
C PHE A 331 3.52 22.04 -21.06
N PRO A 332 4.35 23.06 -20.81
CA PRO A 332 3.88 24.39 -20.41
C PRO A 332 2.91 25.03 -21.43
N LYS A 333 3.02 24.61 -22.70
CA LYS A 333 2.12 24.95 -23.82
C LYS A 333 2.02 23.73 -24.73
N ALA A 334 0.90 23.61 -25.46
CA ALA A 334 0.77 22.63 -26.53
C ALA A 334 1.95 22.76 -27.52
N GLN A 335 2.57 21.63 -27.84
CA GLN A 335 3.65 21.55 -28.82
C GLN A 335 3.03 21.20 -30.17
N ILE A 336 3.14 22.11 -31.13
CA ILE A 336 2.48 22.02 -32.43
C ILE A 336 3.49 21.63 -33.50
N GLY A 337 3.10 20.80 -34.46
CA GLY A 337 3.93 20.45 -35.61
C GLY A 337 5.27 19.80 -35.23
N VAL A 338 5.23 18.91 -34.24
CA VAL A 338 6.38 18.18 -33.71
C VAL A 338 6.84 17.11 -34.68
N THR A 339 8.15 17.01 -34.87
CA THR A 339 8.82 15.93 -35.62
C THR A 339 9.67 15.04 -34.72
N SER A 340 10.22 15.59 -33.63
CA SER A 340 10.96 14.80 -32.64
C SER A 340 10.83 15.37 -31.22
N VAL A 341 10.90 14.50 -30.22
CA VAL A 341 11.09 14.87 -28.81
C VAL A 341 12.38 14.25 -28.31
N GLN A 342 13.20 15.02 -27.60
CA GLN A 342 14.48 14.60 -27.08
C GLN A 342 14.55 14.77 -25.56
N PHE A 343 14.92 13.69 -24.88
CA PHE A 343 15.17 13.65 -23.45
C PHE A 343 16.68 13.56 -23.23
N ILE A 344 17.25 14.61 -22.64
CA ILE A 344 18.64 14.67 -22.24
C ILE A 344 18.68 14.34 -20.75
N VAL A 345 18.83 13.05 -20.44
CA VAL A 345 18.93 12.53 -19.08
C VAL A 345 20.31 12.89 -18.53
N LYS A 346 20.35 13.77 -17.54
CA LYS A 346 21.58 14.27 -16.91
C LYS A 346 22.02 13.37 -15.75
N SER A 347 21.08 12.69 -15.11
CA SER A 347 21.35 11.72 -14.04
C SER A 347 20.20 10.72 -13.89
N GLY A 348 20.49 9.55 -13.32
CA GLY A 348 19.50 8.55 -12.97
C GLY A 348 19.96 7.67 -11.80
N SER A 349 19.08 6.80 -11.33
CA SER A 349 19.34 5.88 -10.21
C SER A 349 20.19 4.67 -10.63
N GLY A 350 20.88 4.04 -9.70
CA GLY A 350 21.77 2.88 -9.95
C GLY A 350 23.11 2.99 -9.21
N ASP A 351 23.96 1.97 -9.33
CA ASP A 351 25.33 1.99 -8.83
C ASP A 351 26.25 2.82 -9.72
N GLY A 352 27.49 3.06 -9.26
CA GLY A 352 28.45 3.92 -9.96
C GLY A 352 27.93 5.35 -10.13
N GLN A 353 27.84 5.81 -11.39
CA GLN A 353 27.29 7.12 -11.74
C GLN A 353 25.76 7.08 -11.98
N GLY A 354 25.13 5.91 -11.94
CA GLY A 354 23.72 5.67 -12.29
C GLY A 354 23.51 5.25 -13.76
N PHE A 355 22.25 5.04 -14.16
CA PHE A 355 21.84 4.65 -15.51
C PHE A 355 20.61 5.44 -15.98
N ALA A 356 20.21 5.25 -17.24
CA ALA A 356 18.92 5.67 -17.76
C ALA A 356 18.15 4.42 -18.25
N ALA A 357 16.94 4.22 -17.73
CA ALA A 357 16.05 3.14 -18.13
C ALA A 357 14.61 3.65 -18.26
N CYS A 358 13.87 3.06 -19.20
CA CYS A 358 12.49 3.42 -19.52
C CYS A 358 11.76 2.17 -19.98
N ALA A 359 10.68 1.80 -19.29
CA ALA A 359 9.80 0.72 -19.75
C ALA A 359 8.95 1.20 -20.92
N GLU A 360 8.35 2.38 -20.79
CA GLU A 360 7.50 2.93 -21.85
C GLU A 360 7.52 4.47 -21.79
N MET A 361 7.48 5.12 -22.94
CA MET A 361 7.36 6.55 -23.13
C MET A 361 6.19 6.83 -24.08
N GLU A 362 5.14 7.44 -23.54
CA GLU A 362 3.92 7.73 -24.30
C GLU A 362 3.73 9.24 -24.48
N PHE A 363 3.14 9.64 -25.60
CA PHE A 363 2.87 11.04 -25.96
C PHE A 363 1.40 11.19 -26.33
N TYR A 364 0.80 12.33 -25.97
CA TYR A 364 -0.62 12.52 -26.11
C TYR A 364 -0.99 13.94 -26.50
N LYS A 365 -2.04 14.05 -27.31
CA LYS A 365 -2.78 15.29 -27.60
C LYS A 365 -4.10 15.26 -26.86
N LYS A 366 -4.47 16.36 -26.20
CA LYS A 366 -5.77 16.50 -25.57
C LYS A 366 -6.88 16.44 -26.61
N ASN A 367 -7.98 15.76 -26.27
CA ASN A 367 -9.10 15.68 -27.18
C ASN A 367 -9.79 17.05 -27.32
N PRO A 368 -9.96 17.61 -28.55
CA PRO A 368 -10.60 18.90 -28.74
C PRO A 368 -12.10 18.91 -28.44
N ASP A 369 -12.76 17.74 -28.44
CA ASP A 369 -14.20 17.58 -28.18
C ASP A 369 -14.52 17.42 -26.68
N ALA A 370 -13.64 17.91 -25.79
CA ALA A 370 -13.80 17.79 -24.35
C ALA A 370 -14.97 18.65 -23.82
N PHE A 371 -15.68 18.12 -22.81
CA PHE A 371 -16.71 18.87 -22.10
C PHE A 371 -16.10 20.09 -21.38
N ASP A 372 -16.77 21.25 -21.47
CA ASP A 372 -16.43 22.44 -20.68
C ASP A 372 -17.09 22.36 -19.29
N PRO A 373 -16.33 22.13 -18.20
CA PRO A 373 -16.89 22.01 -16.86
C PRO A 373 -17.62 23.27 -16.38
N LEU A 374 -17.28 24.46 -16.90
CA LEU A 374 -17.85 25.73 -16.46
C LEU A 374 -19.31 25.92 -16.90
N THR A 375 -19.82 25.02 -17.73
CA THR A 375 -21.24 24.97 -18.08
C THR A 375 -22.11 24.57 -16.89
N LEU A 376 -21.63 23.65 -16.03
CA LEU A 376 -22.36 23.12 -14.87
C LEU A 376 -21.69 23.39 -13.52
N PHE A 377 -20.37 23.58 -13.49
CA PHE A 377 -19.56 23.63 -12.26
C PHE A 377 -18.82 24.96 -12.12
N THR A 378 -18.28 25.21 -10.93
CA THR A 378 -17.49 26.42 -10.63
C THR A 378 -16.10 26.41 -11.30
N ASP A 379 -15.52 25.23 -11.46
CA ASP A 379 -14.17 25.02 -12.01
C ASP A 379 -14.00 23.60 -12.58
N GLY A 380 -12.80 23.30 -13.09
CA GLY A 380 -12.44 22.01 -13.69
C GLY A 380 -12.36 20.82 -12.74
N THR A 381 -12.54 21.01 -11.42
CA THR A 381 -12.64 19.91 -10.46
C THR A 381 -14.02 19.26 -10.44
N CYS A 382 -15.03 19.92 -11.05
CA CYS A 382 -16.42 19.49 -11.03
C CYS A 382 -16.95 19.21 -9.61
N SER A 383 -16.43 19.92 -8.60
CA SER A 383 -16.70 19.62 -7.19
C SER A 383 -17.81 20.48 -6.56
N GLU A 384 -18.23 21.54 -7.24
CA GLU A 384 -19.30 22.42 -6.81
C GLU A 384 -20.09 22.92 -8.02
N LEU A 385 -21.42 23.01 -7.88
CA LEU A 385 -22.30 23.50 -8.92
C LEU A 385 -22.10 25.00 -9.15
N LYS A 386 -22.21 25.40 -10.42
CA LYS A 386 -22.25 26.81 -10.79
C LYS A 386 -23.41 27.52 -10.05
N PRO A 387 -23.17 28.71 -9.47
CA PRO A 387 -24.23 29.49 -8.84
C PRO A 387 -25.38 29.80 -9.80
N GLY A 388 -26.61 29.56 -9.35
CA GLY A 388 -27.82 29.84 -10.14
C GLY A 388 -28.19 28.77 -11.18
N LEU A 389 -27.47 27.65 -11.25
CA LEU A 389 -27.75 26.55 -12.18
C LEU A 389 -29.19 26.01 -12.01
N THR A 390 -29.93 25.98 -13.11
CA THR A 390 -31.31 25.50 -13.20
C THR A 390 -31.39 24.02 -13.58
N ASP A 391 -32.51 23.36 -13.25
CA ASP A 391 -32.73 21.96 -13.62
C ASP A 391 -32.77 21.76 -15.15
N GLU A 392 -33.27 22.77 -15.88
CA GLU A 392 -33.28 22.78 -17.35
C GLU A 392 -31.86 22.83 -17.95
N GLU A 393 -30.94 23.58 -17.34
CA GLU A 393 -29.53 23.60 -17.77
C GLU A 393 -28.83 22.26 -17.53
N ILE A 394 -29.16 21.57 -16.42
CA ILE A 394 -28.65 20.21 -16.15
C ILE A 394 -29.25 19.22 -17.16
N GLU A 395 -30.56 19.25 -17.38
CA GLU A 395 -31.28 18.36 -18.31
C GLU A 395 -30.74 18.48 -19.74
N ASN A 396 -30.40 19.70 -20.17
CA ASN A 396 -29.86 19.99 -21.50
C ASN A 396 -28.37 19.64 -21.68
N CYS A 397 -27.66 19.19 -20.63
CA CYS A 397 -26.28 18.76 -20.78
C CYS A 397 -26.20 17.50 -21.68
N PRO A 398 -25.43 17.51 -22.78
CA PRO A 398 -25.36 16.35 -23.67
C PRO A 398 -24.48 15.21 -23.14
N TYR A 399 -23.74 15.43 -22.05
CA TYR A 399 -22.83 14.44 -21.46
C TYR A 399 -23.44 13.86 -20.18
N SER A 400 -24.00 12.65 -20.29
CA SER A 400 -24.74 11.97 -19.21
C SER A 400 -23.94 11.84 -17.92
N PHE A 401 -22.62 11.60 -18.01
CA PHE A 401 -21.74 11.54 -16.83
C PHE A 401 -21.73 12.84 -16.01
N TYR A 402 -21.46 13.98 -16.66
CA TYR A 402 -21.43 15.29 -15.98
C TYR A 402 -22.82 15.73 -15.53
N LYS A 403 -23.85 15.44 -16.32
CA LYS A 403 -25.26 15.63 -15.95
C LYS A 403 -25.60 14.89 -14.66
N ASN A 404 -25.19 13.63 -14.56
CA ASN A 404 -25.46 12.78 -13.42
C ASN A 404 -24.81 13.33 -12.14
N ILE A 405 -23.54 13.71 -12.18
CA ILE A 405 -22.85 14.39 -11.06
C ILE A 405 -23.63 15.64 -10.64
N ALA A 406 -23.92 16.52 -11.59
CA ALA A 406 -24.59 17.79 -11.30
C ALA A 406 -25.99 17.59 -10.69
N TYR A 407 -26.74 16.61 -11.21
CA TYR A 407 -28.06 16.27 -10.71
C TYR A 407 -28.02 15.77 -9.27
N TYR A 408 -27.14 14.80 -8.94
CA TYR A 408 -27.04 14.30 -7.56
C TYR A 408 -26.51 15.36 -6.58
N MET A 409 -25.63 16.26 -7.02
CA MET A 409 -25.23 17.43 -6.22
C MET A 409 -26.41 18.36 -5.95
N LYS A 410 -27.23 18.63 -6.97
CA LYS A 410 -28.44 19.46 -6.86
C LYS A 410 -29.46 18.87 -5.90
N GLN A 411 -29.63 17.54 -5.90
CA GLN A 411 -30.51 16.82 -4.99
C GLN A 411 -29.94 16.63 -3.57
N GLY A 412 -28.67 17.02 -3.33
CA GLY A 412 -28.02 16.82 -2.03
C GLY A 412 -27.75 15.34 -1.68
N LYS A 413 -27.73 14.46 -2.69
CA LYS A 413 -27.47 13.01 -2.54
C LYS A 413 -26.09 12.57 -3.07
N TYR A 414 -25.27 13.52 -3.52
CA TYR A 414 -23.89 13.22 -3.93
C TYR A 414 -23.02 12.90 -2.70
N PRO A 415 -22.31 11.75 -2.65
CA PRO A 415 -21.50 11.34 -1.50
C PRO A 415 -20.15 12.09 -1.48
N ALA A 416 -20.22 13.42 -1.32
CA ALA A 416 -19.09 14.32 -1.44
C ALA A 416 -17.97 14.06 -0.43
N GLU A 417 -18.30 13.57 0.77
CA GLU A 417 -17.34 13.30 1.86
C GLU A 417 -16.11 12.48 1.42
N PHE A 418 -16.33 11.43 0.62
CA PHE A 418 -15.26 10.57 0.13
C PHE A 418 -14.87 10.87 -1.32
N ARG A 419 -15.81 11.37 -2.13
CA ARG A 419 -15.55 11.68 -3.53
C ARG A 419 -14.76 12.98 -3.71
N ILE A 420 -14.95 13.98 -2.86
CA ILE A 420 -14.35 15.31 -2.99
C ILE A 420 -13.56 15.61 -1.72
N GLN A 421 -12.24 15.56 -1.82
CA GLN A 421 -11.36 15.74 -0.66
C GLN A 421 -10.17 16.64 -1.00
N GLU A 422 -9.62 17.26 0.03
CA GLU A 422 -8.34 17.93 -0.02
C GLU A 422 -7.27 17.02 0.59
N TYR A 423 -6.25 16.70 -0.20
CA TYR A 423 -5.16 15.84 0.20
C TYR A 423 -3.93 16.67 0.53
N LYS A 424 -3.44 16.58 1.76
CA LYS A 424 -2.22 17.27 2.18
C LYS A 424 -0.97 16.50 1.74
N ALA A 425 0.14 17.23 1.66
CA ALA A 425 1.45 16.68 1.41
C ALA A 425 2.00 15.92 2.63
N TRP A 426 2.83 14.91 2.35
CA TRP A 426 3.63 14.18 3.33
C TRP A 426 5.10 14.13 2.88
N PRO A 427 6.08 13.96 3.78
CA PRO A 427 7.42 13.63 3.34
C PRO A 427 7.44 12.20 2.76
N HIS A 428 8.39 11.91 1.88
CA HIS A 428 8.64 10.52 1.54
C HIS A 428 9.25 9.82 2.77
N PRO A 429 8.74 8.66 3.22
CA PRO A 429 9.13 8.05 4.48
C PRO A 429 10.61 7.64 4.53
N ASP A 430 11.24 7.38 3.38
CA ASP A 430 12.68 7.10 3.30
C ASP A 430 13.56 8.23 3.84
N ALA A 431 13.14 9.50 3.72
CA ALA A 431 13.90 10.64 4.22
C ALA A 431 14.04 10.60 5.75
N GLN A 432 12.96 10.22 6.45
CA GLN A 432 13.03 10.02 7.89
C GLN A 432 13.69 8.69 8.24
N SER A 433 13.49 7.62 7.46
CA SER A 433 14.19 6.34 7.63
C SER A 433 15.72 6.51 7.72
N GLU A 434 16.30 7.30 6.81
CA GLU A 434 17.73 7.56 6.75
C GLU A 434 18.22 8.33 8.00
N THR A 435 17.59 9.46 8.30
CA THR A 435 17.95 10.30 9.45
C THR A 435 17.67 9.63 10.80
N HIS A 436 16.76 8.66 10.84
CA HIS A 436 16.37 7.94 12.03
C HIS A 436 17.06 6.57 12.14
N LYS A 437 17.79 6.09 11.13
CA LYS A 437 18.38 4.74 11.15
C LYS A 437 17.32 3.65 11.41
N THR A 438 16.11 3.81 10.85
CA THR A 438 14.95 2.89 11.00
C THR A 438 14.50 2.33 9.65
N SER A 439 13.47 1.49 9.62
CA SER A 439 12.70 1.25 8.37
C SER A 439 11.84 2.48 8.02
N PRO A 440 11.49 2.69 6.73
CA PRO A 440 10.52 3.71 6.36
C PRO A 440 9.10 3.36 6.83
N TYR A 441 8.35 4.38 7.22
CA TYR A 441 6.93 4.34 7.61
C TYR A 441 6.00 4.31 6.38
N SER A 442 4.72 4.62 6.52
CA SER A 442 3.72 4.46 5.45
C SER A 442 3.97 5.28 4.18
N LEU A 443 3.54 4.72 3.05
CA LEU A 443 3.29 5.41 1.77
C LEU A 443 1.79 5.62 1.51
N ARG A 444 0.92 5.35 2.48
CA ARG A 444 -0.55 5.24 2.34
C ARG A 444 -1.33 6.24 3.21
N ASP A 445 -0.69 7.34 3.62
CA ASP A 445 -1.24 8.30 4.58
C ASP A 445 -2.52 9.05 4.15
N ASN A 446 -2.87 8.98 2.86
CA ASN A 446 -4.01 9.66 2.23
C ASN A 446 -4.99 8.62 1.61
N PRO A 447 -5.78 7.91 2.42
CA PRO A 447 -6.85 7.04 1.91
C PRO A 447 -7.95 7.86 1.26
N THR A 448 -8.54 7.31 0.20
CA THR A 448 -9.65 7.96 -0.51
C THR A 448 -11.02 7.52 -0.02
N GLY A 449 -11.13 6.29 0.50
CA GLY A 449 -12.43 5.66 0.75
C GLY A 449 -13.14 5.19 -0.52
N ILE A 450 -12.43 5.08 -1.65
CA ILE A 450 -12.97 4.57 -2.92
C ILE A 450 -12.45 3.15 -3.16
N SER A 451 -13.37 2.20 -3.34
CA SER A 451 -13.11 0.85 -3.83
C SER A 451 -13.25 0.82 -5.35
N VAL A 452 -12.36 0.07 -5.98
CA VAL A 452 -12.24 -0.02 -7.42
C VAL A 452 -12.26 -1.49 -7.85
N LYS A 453 -12.97 -1.79 -8.94
CA LYS A 453 -12.98 -3.12 -9.57
C LYS A 453 -11.87 -3.22 -10.62
N ASP A 454 -11.44 -4.45 -10.88
CA ASP A 454 -10.48 -4.70 -11.96
C ASP A 454 -11.09 -4.34 -13.32
N GLY A 455 -10.31 -3.67 -14.18
CA GLY A 455 -10.78 -3.16 -15.47
C GLY A 455 -11.73 -1.95 -15.41
N GLU A 456 -12.09 -1.45 -14.23
CA GLU A 456 -13.00 -0.32 -14.09
C GLU A 456 -12.38 0.97 -14.64
N GLN A 457 -13.14 1.72 -15.45
CA GLN A 457 -12.74 3.05 -15.87
C GLN A 457 -13.10 4.08 -14.78
N LEU A 458 -12.12 4.89 -14.42
CA LEU A 458 -12.25 5.90 -13.37
C LEU A 458 -12.06 7.29 -13.95
N MET A 459 -12.93 8.21 -13.54
CA MET A 459 -12.76 9.64 -13.75
C MET A 459 -12.33 10.33 -12.45
N ILE A 460 -11.17 10.99 -12.52
CA ILE A 460 -10.57 11.73 -11.39
C ILE A 460 -10.28 13.15 -11.84
N PHE A 461 -10.91 14.14 -11.20
CA PHE A 461 -10.63 15.55 -11.44
C PHE A 461 -9.68 16.08 -10.37
N VAL A 462 -8.59 16.72 -10.80
CA VAL A 462 -7.56 17.25 -9.92
C VAL A 462 -7.54 18.77 -10.03
N GLY A 463 -7.59 19.46 -8.90
CA GLY A 463 -7.43 20.91 -8.83
C GLY A 463 -5.99 21.36 -9.06
N ASP A 464 -5.68 22.60 -8.68
CA ASP A 464 -4.32 23.14 -8.72
C ASP A 464 -3.38 22.25 -7.89
N THR A 465 -2.32 21.76 -8.52
CA THR A 465 -1.30 20.92 -7.89
C THR A 465 -0.17 21.75 -7.28
N HIS A 466 -0.16 23.06 -7.54
CA HIS A 466 0.87 24.00 -7.14
C HIS A 466 2.26 23.57 -7.60
N GLY A 467 2.33 22.93 -8.77
CA GLY A 467 3.56 22.39 -9.37
C GLY A 467 4.06 21.09 -8.73
N GLN A 468 3.31 20.49 -7.80
CA GLN A 468 3.68 19.24 -7.15
C GLN A 468 3.28 18.02 -8.00
N THR A 469 3.98 16.90 -7.79
CA THR A 469 3.60 15.63 -8.41
C THR A 469 2.66 14.87 -7.50
N VAL A 470 1.53 14.43 -8.06
CA VAL A 470 0.52 13.63 -7.37
C VAL A 470 0.22 12.39 -8.20
N SER A 471 0.01 11.26 -7.54
CA SER A 471 -0.47 10.03 -8.19
C SER A 471 -1.52 9.34 -7.34
N ALA A 472 -2.23 8.40 -7.93
CA ALA A 472 -3.06 7.44 -7.21
C ALA A 472 -2.38 6.06 -7.20
N VAL A 473 -2.75 5.22 -6.24
CA VAL A 473 -2.42 3.78 -6.24
C VAL A 473 -3.66 3.00 -5.83
N ILE A 474 -3.90 1.86 -6.48
CA ILE A 474 -4.97 0.94 -6.11
C ILE A 474 -4.33 -0.31 -5.49
N GLN A 475 -4.61 -0.58 -4.22
CA GLN A 475 -4.00 -1.69 -3.47
C GLN A 475 -4.98 -2.84 -3.28
N ASN A 476 -4.58 -4.03 -3.76
CA ASN A 476 -5.33 -5.26 -3.57
C ASN A 476 -4.75 -6.09 -2.42
N LEU A 477 -5.38 -6.05 -1.24
CA LEU A 477 -5.02 -6.94 -0.13
C LEU A 477 -5.69 -8.32 -0.22
N ASP A 478 -6.60 -8.56 -1.18
CA ASP A 478 -7.26 -9.86 -1.39
C ASP A 478 -6.35 -10.84 -2.12
N VAL A 479 -5.26 -11.23 -1.45
CA VAL A 479 -4.25 -12.14 -1.98
C VAL A 479 -4.09 -13.34 -1.04
N PRO A 480 -4.95 -14.37 -1.16
CA PRO A 480 -4.79 -15.62 -0.40
C PRO A 480 -3.39 -16.20 -0.61
N GLY A 481 -2.70 -16.57 0.47
CA GLY A 481 -1.32 -17.05 0.38
C GLY A 481 -0.31 -15.98 -0.05
N GLY A 482 -0.67 -14.68 -0.01
CA GLY A 482 0.23 -13.56 -0.23
C GLY A 482 0.03 -12.40 0.76
N ASP A 483 0.71 -11.28 0.47
CA ASP A 483 0.68 -10.05 1.27
C ASP A 483 -0.26 -8.98 0.71
N GLY A 484 -0.15 -8.69 -0.59
CA GLY A 484 -1.01 -7.71 -1.26
C GLY A 484 -0.59 -6.24 -1.11
N PHE A 485 0.43 -5.91 -0.31
CA PHE A 485 0.99 -4.56 -0.28
C PHE A 485 1.60 -4.18 -1.63
N GLY A 486 1.32 -2.95 -2.08
CA GLY A 486 1.78 -2.44 -3.36
C GLY A 486 0.64 -1.82 -4.17
N GLY A 487 0.59 -2.16 -5.45
CA GLY A 487 -0.42 -1.68 -6.39
C GLY A 487 0.16 -0.90 -7.57
N THR A 488 -0.63 -0.79 -8.64
CA THR A 488 -0.29 0.03 -9.81
C THR A 488 -0.41 1.51 -9.45
N SER A 489 0.62 2.30 -9.77
CA SER A 489 0.57 3.76 -9.61
C SER A 489 0.09 4.43 -10.89
N TYR A 490 -0.81 5.41 -10.74
CA TYR A 490 -1.42 6.19 -11.81
C TYR A 490 -1.02 7.66 -11.64
N PRO A 491 -0.16 8.23 -12.50
CA PRO A 491 0.17 9.64 -12.42
C PRO A 491 -1.07 10.48 -12.66
N LEU A 492 -1.27 11.49 -11.82
CA LEU A 492 -2.39 12.42 -11.91
C LEU A 492 -1.89 13.79 -12.34
N SER A 493 -2.75 14.54 -13.03
CA SER A 493 -2.49 15.92 -13.41
C SER A 493 -3.73 16.78 -13.27
N GLU A 494 -3.53 18.10 -13.15
CA GLU A 494 -4.60 19.09 -13.11
C GLU A 494 -5.64 18.87 -14.23
N GLY A 495 -6.92 18.97 -13.87
CA GLY A 495 -8.05 18.68 -14.74
C GLY A 495 -8.51 17.23 -14.69
N ALA A 496 -9.16 16.78 -15.77
CA ALA A 496 -9.74 15.44 -15.88
C ALA A 496 -8.67 14.37 -16.17
N ASN A 497 -8.72 13.27 -15.42
CA ASN A 497 -7.89 12.09 -15.62
C ASN A 497 -8.82 10.88 -15.75
N LYS A 498 -8.87 10.31 -16.95
CA LYS A 498 -9.54 9.04 -17.22
C LYS A 498 -8.49 7.93 -17.17
N ILE A 499 -8.65 7.00 -16.23
CA ILE A 499 -7.73 5.88 -16.06
C ILE A 499 -8.50 4.56 -16.06
N THR A 500 -7.89 3.49 -16.55
CA THR A 500 -8.43 2.13 -16.42
C THR A 500 -7.68 1.41 -15.29
N ALA A 501 -8.42 0.93 -14.31
CA ALA A 501 -7.87 0.14 -13.21
C ALA A 501 -7.29 -1.17 -13.76
N ARG A 502 -6.05 -1.49 -13.34
CA ARG A 502 -5.32 -2.71 -13.72
C ARG A 502 -5.40 -3.80 -12.65
N ASN A 503 -6.05 -3.46 -11.53
CA ASN A 503 -6.35 -4.34 -10.43
C ASN A 503 -7.49 -3.75 -9.60
N LYS A 504 -8.20 -4.61 -8.87
CA LYS A 504 -9.19 -4.19 -7.86
C LYS A 504 -8.53 -3.68 -6.57
N GLY A 505 -9.31 -3.06 -5.69
CA GLY A 505 -8.92 -2.76 -4.31
C GLY A 505 -9.21 -1.33 -3.87
N LEU A 506 -8.59 -0.90 -2.77
CA LEU A 506 -8.77 0.45 -2.21
C LEU A 506 -7.78 1.44 -2.84
N MET A 507 -8.27 2.63 -3.18
CA MET A 507 -7.46 3.70 -3.76
C MET A 507 -6.86 4.63 -2.70
N TYR A 508 -5.62 5.06 -2.91
CA TYR A 508 -4.88 6.05 -2.09
C TYR A 508 -4.26 7.11 -2.98
N ILE A 509 -4.15 8.34 -2.48
CA ILE A 509 -3.43 9.44 -3.14
C ILE A 509 -2.00 9.49 -2.60
N LEU A 510 -1.02 9.44 -3.49
CA LEU A 510 0.38 9.64 -3.17
C LEU A 510 0.73 11.10 -3.44
N TYR A 511 0.91 11.87 -2.37
CA TYR A 511 1.34 13.26 -2.43
C TYR A 511 2.53 13.46 -1.51
N HIS A 512 3.72 13.13 -2.04
CA HIS A 512 4.97 13.21 -1.30
C HIS A 512 5.88 14.30 -1.84
N THR A 513 6.37 15.18 -0.97
CA THR A 513 7.29 16.26 -1.34
C THR A 513 8.20 16.62 -0.17
N PRO A 514 9.48 17.01 -0.41
CA PRO A 514 10.35 17.49 0.66
C PRO A 514 9.80 18.74 1.37
N ASP A 515 9.00 19.57 0.68
CA ASP A 515 8.43 20.81 1.21
C ASP A 515 7.06 20.62 1.89
N TYR A 516 6.74 19.40 2.34
CA TYR A 516 5.42 18.98 2.81
C TYR A 516 4.81 19.86 3.90
N GLU A 517 5.61 20.51 4.74
CA GLU A 517 5.12 21.39 5.81
C GLU A 517 4.48 22.69 5.27
N THR A 518 4.88 23.13 4.08
CA THR A 518 4.41 24.37 3.44
C THR A 518 3.62 24.14 2.16
N ALA A 519 3.73 22.93 1.59
CA ALA A 519 2.99 22.53 0.41
C ALA A 519 1.48 22.58 0.66
N GLN A 520 0.76 23.21 -0.26
CA GLN A 520 -0.70 23.38 -0.14
C GLN A 520 -1.42 22.05 -0.44
N PRO A 521 -2.57 21.79 0.21
CA PRO A 521 -3.40 20.64 -0.12
C PRO A 521 -3.89 20.69 -1.57
N VAL A 522 -4.05 19.52 -2.20
CA VAL A 522 -4.61 19.39 -3.55
C VAL A 522 -6.04 18.88 -3.45
N LYS A 523 -6.99 19.63 -4.02
CA LYS A 523 -8.40 19.22 -4.13
C LYS A 523 -8.53 18.15 -5.22
N ILE A 524 -9.04 16.98 -4.89
CA ILE A 524 -9.26 15.89 -5.85
C ILE A 524 -10.69 15.37 -5.71
N HIS A 525 -11.34 15.25 -6.85
CA HIS A 525 -12.69 14.72 -7.00
C HIS A 525 -12.66 13.39 -7.77
N ILE A 526 -12.88 12.28 -7.06
CA ILE A 526 -12.96 10.92 -7.60
C ILE A 526 -14.43 10.60 -7.89
N ALA A 527 -14.84 10.86 -9.13
CA ALA A 527 -16.25 10.84 -9.54
C ALA A 527 -16.78 9.45 -9.94
N SER A 528 -15.89 8.48 -10.11
CA SER A 528 -16.15 7.06 -10.43
C SER A 528 -15.71 6.13 -9.30
N GLY A 529 -15.85 4.81 -9.45
CA GLY A 529 -15.59 3.85 -8.38
C GLY A 529 -16.72 3.82 -7.34
N GLN A 530 -16.66 2.86 -6.43
CA GLN A 530 -17.66 2.70 -5.38
C GLN A 530 -17.17 3.34 -4.08
N VAL A 531 -18.03 4.12 -3.41
CA VAL A 531 -17.68 4.65 -2.09
C VAL A 531 -17.69 3.51 -1.09
N ASN A 532 -16.52 3.22 -0.52
CA ASN A 532 -16.34 2.33 0.62
C ASN A 532 -16.37 3.09 1.95
N GLY A 533 -15.87 4.34 1.94
CA GLY A 533 -15.60 5.12 3.13
C GLY A 533 -14.37 4.63 3.90
N TYR A 534 -14.06 5.35 4.98
CA TYR A 534 -13.05 4.99 5.98
C TYR A 534 -13.34 5.70 7.31
N PHE A 535 -12.75 5.24 8.41
CA PHE A 535 -12.79 5.96 9.68
C PHE A 535 -11.49 6.75 9.90
N ASP A 536 -11.55 8.02 10.27
CA ASP A 536 -10.39 8.87 10.56
C ASP A 536 -10.67 9.74 11.77
N VAL A 537 -9.84 9.63 12.81
CA VAL A 537 -10.00 10.38 14.06
C VAL A 537 -9.92 11.90 13.89
N ALA A 538 -9.33 12.38 12.80
CA ALA A 538 -9.27 13.81 12.49
C ALA A 538 -10.57 14.33 11.85
N LYS A 539 -11.42 13.44 11.32
CA LYS A 539 -12.65 13.79 10.57
C LYS A 539 -13.93 13.31 11.26
N HIS A 540 -13.88 12.13 11.87
CA HIS A 540 -15.05 11.40 12.36
C HIS A 540 -15.03 11.28 13.89
N GLN A 541 -16.22 11.16 14.47
CA GLN A 541 -16.43 10.88 15.89
C GLN A 541 -16.71 9.38 16.08
N ALA A 542 -16.55 8.86 17.31
CA ALA A 542 -16.83 7.46 17.60
C ALA A 542 -18.25 7.01 17.21
N SER A 543 -19.22 7.94 17.24
CA SER A 543 -20.61 7.69 16.81
C SER A 543 -20.76 7.39 15.32
N ASP A 544 -19.82 7.81 14.48
CA ASP A 544 -19.87 7.60 13.03
C ASP A 544 -19.42 6.20 12.62
N TRP A 545 -18.73 5.47 13.53
CA TRP A 545 -18.13 4.17 13.27
C TRP A 545 -19.09 3.17 12.62
N ASN A 546 -20.25 2.94 13.25
CA ASN A 546 -21.20 1.94 12.78
C ASN A 546 -21.79 2.29 11.41
N LYS A 547 -22.07 3.59 11.16
CA LYS A 547 -22.60 4.07 9.87
C LYS A 547 -21.57 3.86 8.76
N LEU A 548 -20.32 4.25 9.00
CA LEU A 548 -19.25 4.13 8.01
C LEU A 548 -18.96 2.65 7.70
N LEU A 549 -18.86 1.82 8.73
CA LEU A 549 -18.55 0.39 8.59
C LEU A 549 -19.71 -0.42 7.97
N SER A 550 -20.96 -0.04 8.22
CA SER A 550 -22.12 -0.68 7.58
C SER A 550 -22.20 -0.39 6.09
N ASN A 551 -21.74 0.80 5.68
CA ASN A 551 -21.75 1.24 4.29
C ASN A 551 -20.55 0.74 3.49
N ALA A 552 -19.54 0.18 4.14
CA ALA A 552 -18.36 -0.39 3.48
C ALA A 552 -18.75 -1.58 2.58
N VAL A 553 -18.33 -1.47 1.32
CA VAL A 553 -18.63 -2.41 0.22
C VAL A 553 -17.44 -3.32 -0.13
N ASP A 554 -16.23 -2.87 0.18
CA ASP A 554 -14.99 -3.61 -0.04
C ASP A 554 -14.76 -4.64 1.07
N LYS A 555 -13.96 -5.67 0.74
CA LYS A 555 -13.52 -6.66 1.70
C LYS A 555 -12.65 -6.05 2.80
N TYR A 556 -12.01 -4.91 2.53
CA TYR A 556 -11.14 -4.20 3.48
C TYR A 556 -11.67 -2.80 3.82
N PHE A 557 -11.29 -2.32 5.00
CA PHE A 557 -11.70 -1.01 5.49
C PHE A 557 -10.52 -0.30 6.16
N ASP A 558 -10.38 1.01 5.90
CA ASP A 558 -9.34 1.84 6.48
C ASP A 558 -9.79 2.44 7.82
N VAL A 559 -8.91 2.35 8.82
CA VAL A 559 -9.08 3.00 10.13
C VAL A 559 -7.82 3.80 10.43
N VAL A 560 -7.97 5.13 10.47
CA VAL A 560 -6.86 6.09 10.45
C VAL A 560 -6.79 6.85 11.78
N GLY A 561 -5.63 6.77 12.43
CA GLY A 561 -5.28 7.48 13.65
C GLY A 561 -4.43 8.71 13.37
N HIS A 562 -3.83 9.25 14.42
CA HIS A 562 -2.80 10.28 14.33
C HIS A 562 -1.42 9.72 13.95
N TYR A 563 -1.13 8.49 14.37
CA TYR A 563 0.18 7.84 14.22
C TYR A 563 0.10 6.45 13.57
N ALA A 564 -1.06 5.79 13.60
CA ALA A 564 -1.31 4.48 13.01
C ALA A 564 -2.37 4.54 11.91
N HIS A 565 -2.30 3.60 10.96
CA HIS A 565 -3.30 3.39 9.91
C HIS A 565 -3.49 1.90 9.71
N LEU A 566 -4.70 1.40 9.96
CA LEU A 566 -5.07 -0.01 9.80
C LEU A 566 -5.83 -0.22 8.49
N THR A 567 -5.50 -1.27 7.75
CA THR A 567 -6.35 -1.80 6.67
C THR A 567 -6.55 -3.30 6.88
N PHE A 568 -7.63 -3.66 7.55
CA PHE A 568 -8.01 -5.05 7.85
C PHE A 568 -9.33 -5.43 7.18
N PRO A 569 -9.70 -6.72 7.15
CA PRO A 569 -10.95 -7.13 6.54
C PRO A 569 -12.12 -6.48 7.28
N THR A 570 -13.04 -5.88 6.52
CA THR A 570 -14.24 -5.20 7.02
C THR A 570 -15.01 -6.08 8.01
N GLU A 571 -15.06 -7.38 7.74
CA GLU A 571 -15.74 -8.35 8.60
C GLU A 571 -15.09 -8.54 9.98
N ARG A 572 -13.76 -8.40 10.09
CA ARG A 572 -13.05 -8.48 11.38
C ARG A 572 -13.41 -7.29 12.26
N PHE A 573 -13.50 -6.09 11.67
CA PHE A 573 -13.99 -4.92 12.36
C PHE A 573 -15.45 -5.08 12.79
N ARG A 574 -16.33 -5.55 11.90
CA ARG A 574 -17.76 -5.77 12.22
C ARG A 574 -17.95 -6.76 13.38
N THR A 575 -17.13 -7.80 13.43
CA THR A 575 -17.27 -8.86 14.43
C THR A 575 -16.62 -8.52 15.77
N HIS A 576 -15.49 -7.82 15.76
CA HIS A 576 -14.62 -7.71 16.94
C HIS A 576 -14.40 -6.28 17.45
N THR A 577 -14.85 -5.25 16.71
CA THR A 577 -14.57 -3.84 17.01
C THR A 577 -15.86 -3.04 17.20
N PRO A 578 -16.40 -2.97 18.44
CA PRO A 578 -17.58 -2.17 18.73
C PRO A 578 -17.30 -0.66 18.68
N ASP A 579 -16.05 -0.25 18.90
CA ASP A 579 -15.61 1.15 18.90
C ASP A 579 -14.30 1.27 18.11
N GLY A 580 -14.41 1.73 16.87
CA GLY A 580 -13.26 1.94 15.99
C GLY A 580 -12.30 3.03 16.49
N LYS A 581 -12.81 4.05 17.20
CA LYS A 581 -11.98 5.11 17.78
C LYS A 581 -11.12 4.55 18.90
N ALA A 582 -11.72 3.81 19.84
CA ALA A 582 -10.97 3.21 20.94
C ALA A 582 -9.90 2.22 20.44
N LEU A 583 -10.19 1.50 19.36
CA LEU A 583 -9.21 0.59 18.74
C LEU A 583 -8.03 1.37 18.15
N ILE A 584 -8.28 2.36 17.28
CA ILE A 584 -7.19 3.10 16.63
C ILE A 584 -6.40 3.96 17.61
N ASP A 585 -7.04 4.52 18.64
CA ASP A 585 -6.36 5.23 19.74
C ASP A 585 -5.39 4.30 20.48
N ALA A 586 -5.71 3.00 20.60
CA ALA A 586 -4.82 2.01 21.22
C ALA A 586 -3.58 1.74 20.35
N TYR A 587 -3.73 1.65 19.03
CA TYR A 587 -2.60 1.53 18.10
C TYR A 587 -1.76 2.80 18.04
N ASP A 588 -2.39 3.97 18.02
CA ASP A 588 -1.70 5.27 18.15
C ASP A 588 -0.87 5.32 19.44
N GLN A 589 -1.41 4.82 20.55
CA GLN A 589 -0.69 4.77 21.81
C GLN A 589 0.56 3.88 21.74
N ILE A 590 0.50 2.75 21.01
CA ILE A 590 1.67 1.87 20.78
C ILE A 590 2.73 2.65 19.98
N VAL A 591 2.38 3.12 18.78
CA VAL A 591 3.32 3.82 17.88
C VAL A 591 3.93 5.05 18.56
N ASN A 592 3.11 5.87 19.20
CA ASN A 592 3.57 7.07 19.89
C ASN A 592 4.52 6.75 21.05
N SER A 593 4.23 5.72 21.84
CA SER A 593 5.07 5.36 23.00
C SER A 593 6.43 4.82 22.58
N GLU A 594 6.52 4.13 21.43
CA GLU A 594 7.83 3.76 20.87
C GLU A 594 8.62 4.98 20.40
N MET A 595 7.97 5.96 19.75
CA MET A 595 8.61 7.23 19.37
C MET A 595 9.10 8.01 20.60
N GLU A 596 8.34 8.00 21.70
CA GLU A 596 8.78 8.56 23.00
C GLU A 596 10.04 7.84 23.50
N LEU A 597 10.05 6.50 23.52
CA LEU A 597 11.20 5.71 23.98
C LEU A 597 12.46 5.93 23.12
N MET A 598 12.28 6.21 21.83
CA MET A 598 13.34 6.56 20.89
C MET A 598 13.88 7.99 21.04
N GLY A 599 13.27 8.80 21.92
CA GLY A 599 13.65 10.19 22.18
C GLY A 599 13.19 11.19 21.12
N LEU A 600 12.31 10.79 20.20
CA LEU A 600 11.94 11.62 19.05
C LEU A 600 11.19 12.91 19.44
N TYR A 601 10.48 12.91 20.57
CA TYR A 601 9.90 14.13 21.13
C TYR A 601 10.97 15.12 21.60
N LYS A 602 11.89 14.66 22.47
CA LYS A 602 12.97 15.49 23.04
C LYS A 602 13.82 16.15 21.96
N TYR A 603 14.11 15.41 20.89
CA TYR A 603 14.99 15.86 19.82
C TYR A 603 14.26 16.44 18.59
N ASN A 604 12.94 16.67 18.68
CA ASN A 604 12.10 17.22 17.60
C ASN A 604 12.24 16.45 16.26
N LYS A 605 12.11 15.13 16.34
CA LYS A 605 12.31 14.17 15.25
C LYS A 605 11.11 13.23 15.13
N LEU A 606 9.88 13.69 15.37
CA LEU A 606 8.71 12.83 15.21
C LEU A 606 8.55 12.40 13.75
N PHE A 607 8.22 11.12 13.55
CA PHE A 607 7.76 10.67 12.24
C PHE A 607 6.52 11.46 11.85
N LYS A 608 6.51 11.89 10.58
CA LYS A 608 5.38 12.61 10.02
C LYS A 608 4.40 11.61 9.43
N ASN A 609 4.87 10.66 8.62
CA ASN A 609 4.05 9.54 8.13
C ASN A 609 3.55 8.67 9.29
N ARG A 610 2.43 8.00 9.10
CA ARG A 610 1.89 7.01 10.04
C ARG A 610 2.57 5.66 9.90
N MET A 611 2.51 4.84 10.93
CA MET A 611 2.78 3.41 10.82
C MET A 611 1.60 2.74 10.11
N TYR A 612 1.86 1.96 9.06
CA TYR A 612 0.82 1.24 8.32
C TYR A 612 0.77 -0.22 8.73
N LEU A 613 -0.42 -0.69 9.12
CA LEU A 613 -0.68 -2.02 9.62
C LEU A 613 -1.77 -2.65 8.77
N HIS A 614 -1.47 -3.75 8.09
CA HIS A 614 -2.45 -4.37 7.19
C HIS A 614 -2.51 -5.89 7.35
N VAL A 615 -3.51 -6.50 6.72
CA VAL A 615 -3.73 -7.95 6.76
C VAL A 615 -2.98 -8.68 5.66
N MET A 616 -2.40 -9.84 5.98
CA MET A 616 -1.92 -10.79 4.99
C MET A 616 -2.44 -12.21 5.23
N TYR A 617 -2.22 -13.10 4.27
CA TYR A 617 -2.72 -14.47 4.28
C TYR A 617 -1.60 -15.53 4.21
N THR A 618 -0.40 -15.21 4.71
CA THR A 618 0.79 -16.10 4.70
C THR A 618 1.33 -16.35 6.11
N SER A 619 2.48 -15.76 6.43
CA SER A 619 3.21 -15.79 7.68
C SER A 619 2.34 -15.41 8.88
N TYR A 620 2.88 -15.47 10.09
CA TYR A 620 2.13 -15.12 11.29
C TYR A 620 1.96 -13.61 11.49
N MET A 621 3.07 -12.90 11.65
CA MET A 621 3.20 -11.44 11.71
C MET A 621 4.59 -11.11 11.17
N TYR A 622 4.75 -9.96 10.53
CA TYR A 622 6.08 -9.47 10.16
C TYR A 622 6.08 -7.94 9.93
N ALA A 623 7.29 -7.37 9.92
CA ALA A 623 7.54 -5.98 9.60
C ALA A 623 8.56 -5.86 8.45
N THR A 624 8.38 -4.87 7.58
CA THR A 624 9.33 -4.54 6.52
C THR A 624 9.30 -3.04 6.20
N SER A 625 9.94 -2.62 5.13
CA SER A 625 9.80 -1.25 4.63
C SER A 625 8.33 -0.94 4.36
N TYR A 626 7.89 0.21 4.86
CA TYR A 626 6.56 0.81 4.64
C TYR A 626 5.39 0.27 5.46
N HIS A 627 5.48 -0.94 6.04
CA HIS A 627 4.36 -1.52 6.77
C HIS A 627 4.74 -2.64 7.75
N THR A 628 3.78 -2.96 8.62
CA THR A 628 3.68 -4.24 9.32
C THR A 628 2.45 -5.00 8.80
N ALA A 629 2.51 -6.33 8.84
CA ALA A 629 1.46 -7.20 8.34
C ALA A 629 1.06 -8.26 9.39
N TYR A 630 -0.25 -8.51 9.51
CA TYR A 630 -0.85 -9.44 10.49
C TYR A 630 -1.74 -10.50 9.84
N ASN A 631 -1.51 -11.77 10.18
CA ASN A 631 -2.27 -12.86 9.60
C ASN A 631 -3.74 -12.71 9.98
N ASP A 632 -4.66 -12.93 9.04
CA ASP A 632 -6.11 -12.86 9.31
C ASP A 632 -6.54 -13.67 10.56
N GLY A 633 -5.88 -14.80 10.83
CA GLY A 633 -6.13 -15.63 12.02
C GLY A 633 -5.82 -14.95 13.37
N THR A 634 -5.06 -13.86 13.37
CA THR A 634 -4.73 -13.07 14.57
C THR A 634 -5.69 -11.91 14.80
N LEU A 635 -6.41 -11.49 13.75
CA LEU A 635 -7.21 -10.26 13.75
C LEU A 635 -8.41 -10.31 14.69
N ALA A 636 -8.89 -11.50 15.06
CA ALA A 636 -9.93 -11.63 16.08
C ALA A 636 -9.51 -11.06 17.44
N GLU A 637 -8.22 -11.11 17.78
CA GLU A 637 -7.69 -10.50 19.00
C GLU A 637 -7.21 -9.08 18.76
N LEU A 638 -6.56 -8.83 17.63
CA LEU A 638 -5.98 -7.52 17.30
C LEU A 638 -7.04 -6.45 17.02
N CYS A 639 -8.23 -6.81 16.53
CA CYS A 639 -9.36 -5.90 16.34
C CYS A 639 -10.17 -5.67 17.62
N ASN A 640 -9.86 -6.36 18.73
CA ASN A 640 -10.54 -6.21 20.01
C ASN A 640 -9.67 -5.40 20.99
N VAL A 641 -10.11 -4.20 21.36
CA VAL A 641 -9.29 -3.27 22.18
C VAL A 641 -8.88 -3.86 23.54
N ASP A 642 -9.74 -4.64 24.20
CA ASP A 642 -9.43 -5.22 25.50
C ASP A 642 -8.35 -6.29 25.38
N LYS A 643 -8.42 -7.15 24.35
CA LYS A 643 -7.39 -8.15 24.05
C LYS A 643 -6.10 -7.49 23.57
N LEU A 644 -6.18 -6.50 22.68
CA LEU A 644 -5.04 -5.75 22.16
C LEU A 644 -4.24 -5.10 23.29
N LYS A 645 -4.89 -4.52 24.31
CA LYS A 645 -4.22 -3.92 25.46
C LYS A 645 -3.78 -4.93 26.53
N THR A 646 -4.13 -6.20 26.38
CA THR A 646 -3.80 -7.27 27.35
C THR A 646 -3.01 -8.38 26.68
N SER A 647 -3.65 -9.50 26.35
CA SER A 647 -3.01 -10.73 25.87
C SER A 647 -2.38 -10.61 24.49
N ALA A 648 -2.80 -9.66 23.66
CA ALA A 648 -2.39 -9.55 22.26
C ALA A 648 -1.46 -8.35 21.96
N CYS A 649 -1.06 -7.57 22.96
CA CYS A 649 -0.23 -6.37 22.76
C CYS A 649 1.16 -6.67 22.16
N TRP A 650 1.73 -7.83 22.49
CA TRP A 650 3.10 -8.17 22.12
C TRP A 650 3.32 -8.18 20.60
N GLY A 651 2.40 -8.79 19.84
CA GLY A 651 2.54 -8.94 18.39
C GLY A 651 2.73 -7.59 17.69
N PRO A 652 1.76 -6.67 17.76
CA PRO A 652 1.91 -5.34 17.18
C PRO A 652 3.13 -4.57 17.68
N ALA A 653 3.40 -4.55 19.00
CA ALA A 653 4.56 -3.85 19.55
C ALA A 653 5.91 -4.46 19.12
N HIS A 654 5.95 -5.76 18.82
CA HIS A 654 7.14 -6.43 18.32
C HIS A 654 7.43 -6.06 16.86
N GLU A 655 6.40 -6.05 16.01
CA GLU A 655 6.53 -5.68 14.59
C GLU A 655 6.80 -4.19 14.39
N ILE A 656 6.10 -3.32 15.12
CA ILE A 656 6.39 -1.87 15.11
C ILE A 656 7.81 -1.63 15.63
N GLY A 657 8.21 -2.35 16.68
CA GLY A 657 9.58 -2.35 17.19
C GLY A 657 10.63 -2.78 16.15
N HIS A 658 10.31 -3.66 15.19
CA HIS A 658 11.18 -3.99 14.07
C HIS A 658 11.34 -2.81 13.09
N CYS A 659 10.25 -2.10 12.78
CA CYS A 659 10.32 -0.87 11.98
C CYS A 659 11.19 0.18 12.66
N ASN A 660 11.04 0.34 13.97
CA ASN A 660 11.75 1.32 14.80
C ASN A 660 13.15 0.88 15.26
N GLN A 661 13.56 -0.34 14.92
CA GLN A 661 14.82 -0.92 15.38
C GLN A 661 16.03 -0.17 14.79
N THR A 662 16.67 0.63 15.64
CA THR A 662 17.73 1.58 15.25
C THR A 662 19.01 0.85 14.84
N ARG A 663 19.40 1.00 13.57
CA ARG A 663 20.47 0.22 12.95
C ARG A 663 21.27 1.00 11.90
N PRO A 664 22.61 0.85 11.85
CA PRO A 664 23.44 0.05 12.76
C PRO A 664 23.63 0.75 14.13
N GLY A 665 23.95 -0.02 15.17
CA GLY A 665 24.31 0.51 16.48
C GLY A 665 23.59 -0.18 17.64
N LEU A 666 22.27 -0.04 17.74
CA LEU A 666 21.50 -0.76 18.78
C LEU A 666 21.15 -2.17 18.34
N LYS A 667 20.78 -2.34 17.07
CA LYS A 667 20.71 -3.65 16.41
C LYS A 667 22.05 -3.99 15.79
N TRP A 668 22.63 -5.11 16.24
CA TRP A 668 23.75 -5.79 15.60
C TRP A 668 23.42 -7.26 15.31
N LEU A 669 24.29 -7.94 14.56
CA LEU A 669 24.11 -9.35 14.21
C LEU A 669 23.89 -10.22 15.47
N GLY A 670 22.82 -11.01 15.50
CA GLY A 670 22.42 -11.85 16.63
C GLY A 670 21.46 -11.17 17.61
N THR A 671 20.97 -9.97 17.28
CA THR A 671 20.01 -9.18 18.09
C THR A 671 18.79 -8.69 17.30
N THR A 672 18.57 -9.18 16.07
CA THR A 672 17.40 -8.77 15.26
C THR A 672 16.07 -9.01 15.97
N GLU A 673 15.94 -10.15 16.64
CA GLU A 673 14.77 -10.55 17.45
C GLU A 673 14.90 -10.19 18.93
N VAL A 674 15.85 -9.33 19.29
CA VAL A 674 16.16 -9.00 20.69
C VAL A 674 15.87 -7.53 20.95
N THR A 675 16.48 -6.62 20.20
CA THR A 675 16.49 -5.20 20.58
C THR A 675 15.17 -4.48 20.31
N ASN A 676 14.34 -4.97 19.37
CA ASN A 676 12.96 -4.52 19.22
C ASN A 676 12.12 -4.82 20.48
N ASN A 677 12.40 -5.90 21.19
CA ASN A 677 11.64 -6.28 22.38
C ASN A 677 11.89 -5.36 23.59
N ILE A 678 12.84 -4.42 23.52
CA ILE A 678 12.92 -3.30 24.48
C ILE A 678 11.64 -2.47 24.39
N MET A 679 11.17 -2.22 23.16
CA MET A 679 9.93 -1.50 22.89
C MET A 679 8.72 -2.35 23.28
N SER A 680 8.72 -3.64 22.92
CA SER A 680 7.60 -4.54 23.24
C SER A 680 7.37 -4.72 24.75
N GLU A 681 8.45 -4.90 25.55
CA GLU A 681 8.34 -4.91 27.02
C GLU A 681 7.91 -3.54 27.58
N TYR A 682 8.36 -2.44 26.97
CA TYR A 682 7.91 -1.10 27.36
C TYR A 682 6.40 -0.92 27.15
N ILE A 683 5.88 -1.31 25.98
CA ILE A 683 4.45 -1.26 25.69
C ILE A 683 3.67 -2.16 26.65
N GLN A 684 4.06 -3.43 26.77
CA GLN A 684 3.35 -4.40 27.61
C GLN A 684 3.31 -3.94 29.07
N THR A 685 4.45 -3.60 29.66
CA THR A 685 4.56 -3.37 31.11
C THR A 685 4.28 -1.93 31.53
N THR A 686 4.74 -0.96 30.75
CA THR A 686 4.78 0.44 31.19
C THR A 686 3.58 1.20 30.63
N ILE A 687 3.20 0.94 29.38
CA ILE A 687 2.07 1.60 28.73
C ILE A 687 0.75 0.91 29.07
N PHE A 688 0.70 -0.42 28.99
CA PHE A 688 -0.53 -1.19 29.23
C PHE A 688 -0.61 -1.88 30.60
N GLY A 689 0.44 -1.77 31.43
CA GLY A 689 0.42 -2.27 32.81
C GLY A 689 0.27 -3.79 32.93
N GLN A 690 0.58 -4.55 31.87
CA GLN A 690 0.51 -6.00 31.87
C GLN A 690 1.77 -6.61 32.50
N PRO A 691 1.69 -7.81 33.11
CA PRO A 691 2.86 -8.49 33.66
C PRO A 691 3.94 -8.72 32.60
N SER A 692 5.21 -8.53 32.92
CA SER A 692 6.33 -8.74 31.98
C SER A 692 6.42 -10.20 31.54
N ARG A 693 6.64 -10.42 30.24
CA ARG A 693 6.88 -11.76 29.70
C ARG A 693 8.15 -12.38 30.26
N LEU A 694 9.20 -11.58 30.49
CA LEU A 694 10.45 -12.03 31.12
C LEU A 694 10.24 -12.56 32.55
N GLN A 695 9.22 -12.05 33.24
CA GLN A 695 8.92 -12.40 34.62
C GLN A 695 7.98 -13.60 34.75
N THR A 696 6.97 -13.73 33.87
CA THR A 696 5.87 -14.69 34.03
C THR A 696 5.95 -15.95 33.17
N GLU A 697 6.72 -15.95 32.08
CA GLU A 697 6.80 -17.13 31.20
C GLU A 697 7.54 -18.29 31.89
N ASP A 698 6.87 -19.44 32.01
CA ASP A 698 7.48 -20.67 32.51
C ASP A 698 8.36 -21.29 31.43
N MET A 699 9.62 -21.54 31.78
CA MET A 699 10.62 -22.07 30.86
C MET A 699 10.49 -23.57 30.60
N GLY A 700 9.72 -24.29 31.42
CA GLY A 700 9.56 -25.75 31.31
C GLY A 700 10.85 -26.54 31.50
N ASP A 701 11.96 -25.89 31.88
CA ASP A 701 13.31 -26.47 31.96
C ASP A 701 13.90 -26.43 33.38
N GLY A 702 13.07 -26.11 34.39
CA GLY A 702 13.46 -25.97 35.79
C GLY A 702 13.85 -24.55 36.20
N SER A 703 14.06 -23.64 35.24
CA SER A 703 14.20 -22.20 35.52
C SER A 703 12.83 -21.60 35.82
N ARG A 704 12.75 -20.69 36.81
CA ARG A 704 11.46 -20.08 37.21
C ARG A 704 10.88 -19.14 36.15
N ASN A 705 11.74 -18.47 35.41
CA ASN A 705 11.42 -17.47 34.39
C ASN A 705 12.67 -17.14 33.56
N ARG A 706 12.54 -16.21 32.60
CA ARG A 706 13.64 -15.78 31.72
C ARG A 706 14.80 -15.14 32.49
N TYR A 707 14.53 -14.38 33.55
CA TYR A 707 15.58 -13.82 34.41
C TYR A 707 16.47 -14.92 35.02
N SER A 708 15.85 -15.88 35.71
CA SER A 708 16.57 -16.99 36.35
C SER A 708 17.37 -17.82 35.34
N LYS A 709 16.78 -18.07 34.17
CA LYS A 709 17.44 -18.77 33.06
C LYS A 709 18.67 -17.98 32.58
N ALA A 710 18.50 -16.69 32.26
CA ALA A 710 19.56 -15.83 31.76
C ALA A 710 20.71 -15.65 32.76
N TRP A 711 20.41 -15.42 34.04
CA TRP A 711 21.45 -15.31 35.08
C TRP A 711 22.23 -16.61 35.23
N THR A 712 21.57 -17.76 35.18
CA THR A 712 22.28 -19.05 35.28
C THR A 712 23.12 -19.33 34.04
N GLN A 713 22.57 -19.13 32.84
CA GLN A 713 23.24 -19.50 31.59
C GLN A 713 24.30 -18.49 31.12
N ILE A 714 24.19 -17.23 31.52
CA ILE A 714 25.13 -16.17 31.12
C ILE A 714 26.03 -15.80 32.30
N ILE A 715 25.47 -15.31 33.40
CA ILE A 715 26.26 -14.79 34.53
C ILE A 715 26.99 -15.90 35.28
N ALA A 716 26.29 -16.96 35.70
CA ALA A 716 26.92 -18.04 36.46
C ALA A 716 27.90 -18.87 35.61
N ALA A 717 27.57 -19.05 34.32
CA ALA A 717 28.44 -19.74 33.38
C ALA A 717 29.65 -18.90 32.93
N GLY A 718 29.57 -17.57 32.99
CA GLY A 718 30.57 -16.66 32.42
C GLY A 718 30.57 -16.66 30.89
N ALA A 719 29.41 -16.87 30.27
CA ALA A 719 29.29 -16.99 28.82
C ALA A 719 29.28 -15.62 28.12
N PRO A 720 29.75 -15.51 26.87
CA PRO A 720 29.58 -14.30 26.08
C PRO A 720 28.10 -14.08 25.73
N HIS A 721 27.64 -12.82 25.73
CA HIS A 721 26.23 -12.47 25.48
C HIS A 721 25.71 -13.05 24.16
N GLY A 722 26.52 -12.94 23.10
CA GLY A 722 26.17 -13.40 21.77
C GLY A 722 26.00 -14.92 21.65
N ASN A 723 26.56 -15.72 22.58
CA ASN A 723 26.50 -17.17 22.53
C ASN A 723 26.70 -17.83 23.91
N PHE A 724 25.61 -18.35 24.48
CA PHE A 724 25.61 -19.10 25.73
C PHE A 724 25.09 -20.54 25.55
N GLY A 725 25.34 -21.14 24.38
CA GLY A 725 25.08 -22.56 24.09
C GLY A 725 23.82 -22.82 23.27
N SER A 726 23.48 -24.11 23.11
CA SER A 726 22.35 -24.57 22.27
C SER A 726 20.98 -24.05 22.73
N ASP A 727 20.86 -23.69 24.01
CA ASP A 727 19.62 -23.20 24.61
C ASP A 727 19.53 -21.65 24.58
N SER A 728 20.40 -21.02 23.78
CA SER A 728 20.43 -19.57 23.57
C SER A 728 19.08 -19.07 23.06
N ASP A 729 18.58 -18.04 23.69
CA ASP A 729 17.20 -17.57 23.55
C ASP A 729 17.16 -16.04 23.50
N VAL A 730 16.32 -15.51 22.64
CA VAL A 730 16.17 -14.07 22.39
C VAL A 730 15.73 -13.31 23.64
N PHE A 731 14.88 -13.91 24.46
CA PHE A 731 14.40 -13.29 25.70
C PHE A 731 15.46 -13.25 26.80
N CYS A 732 16.28 -14.29 26.94
CA CYS A 732 17.44 -14.26 27.83
C CYS A 732 18.45 -13.20 27.41
N LYS A 733 18.65 -12.99 26.10
CA LYS A 733 19.48 -11.90 25.56
C LYS A 733 18.90 -10.51 25.85
N LEU A 734 17.57 -10.38 25.90
CA LEU A 734 16.86 -9.12 26.18
C LEU A 734 17.04 -8.66 27.62
N VAL A 735 17.17 -9.58 28.59
CA VAL A 735 17.26 -9.28 30.02
C VAL A 735 18.18 -8.10 30.36
N PRO A 736 19.48 -8.07 29.97
CA PRO A 736 20.35 -6.94 30.28
C PRO A 736 19.88 -5.60 29.72
N PHE A 737 19.22 -5.59 28.56
CA PHE A 737 18.66 -4.36 27.99
C PHE A 737 17.47 -3.88 28.82
N TRP A 738 16.55 -4.79 29.16
CA TRP A 738 15.37 -4.43 29.94
C TRP A 738 15.72 -4.00 31.38
N GLN A 739 16.72 -4.63 32.00
CA GLN A 739 17.23 -4.23 33.32
C GLN A 739 17.73 -2.78 33.37
N LEU A 740 18.29 -2.27 32.27
CA LEU A 740 18.67 -0.87 32.17
C LEU A 740 17.43 0.05 32.22
N GLU A 741 16.32 -0.32 31.57
CA GLU A 741 15.06 0.45 31.66
C GLU A 741 14.46 0.33 33.07
N LEU A 742 14.48 -0.86 33.67
CA LEU A 742 13.97 -1.04 35.03
C LEU A 742 14.71 -0.13 36.02
N TYR A 743 16.03 -0.07 35.95
CA TYR A 743 16.79 0.76 36.87
C TYR A 743 16.79 2.24 36.50
N PHE A 744 17.30 2.60 35.33
CA PHE A 744 17.41 4.01 34.97
C PHE A 744 16.04 4.64 34.70
N GLY A 745 15.16 3.93 33.99
CA GLY A 745 13.79 4.36 33.71
C GLY A 745 12.89 4.32 34.94
N LYS A 746 12.65 3.15 35.54
CA LYS A 746 11.65 3.00 36.62
C LYS A 746 12.16 3.33 38.03
N VAL A 747 13.39 2.94 38.40
CA VAL A 747 13.94 3.23 39.75
C VAL A 747 14.36 4.69 39.86
N LEU A 748 15.11 5.21 38.88
CA LEU A 748 15.63 6.59 38.89
C LEU A 748 14.71 7.61 38.18
N GLY A 749 13.61 7.15 37.61
CA GLY A 749 12.60 7.98 36.97
C GLY A 749 13.01 8.59 35.62
N ARG A 750 14.09 8.09 34.98
CA ARG A 750 14.61 8.61 33.70
C ARG A 750 13.95 7.92 32.51
N THR A 751 12.62 7.95 32.46
CA THR A 751 11.80 7.38 31.38
C THR A 751 10.90 8.46 30.78
N PRO A 752 10.55 8.41 29.48
CA PRO A 752 9.76 9.46 28.82
C PRO A 752 8.46 9.86 29.54
N LEU A 753 7.77 8.90 30.18
CA LEU A 753 6.53 9.17 30.90
C LEU A 753 6.70 10.08 32.13
N GLN A 754 7.90 10.13 32.71
CA GLN A 754 8.18 10.89 33.93
C GLN A 754 8.98 12.17 33.67
N GLN A 755 9.59 12.30 32.50
CA GLN A 755 10.40 13.46 32.13
C GLN A 755 9.55 14.47 31.36
N SER A 756 9.65 15.76 31.73
CA SER A 756 8.85 16.83 31.11
C SER A 756 9.17 17.07 29.64
N ASP A 757 10.40 16.79 29.21
CA ASP A 757 10.85 16.85 27.83
C ASP A 757 10.67 15.52 27.07
N LYS A 758 10.00 14.53 27.69
CA LYS A 758 9.90 13.15 27.18
C LYS A 758 11.25 12.47 26.96
N GLY A 759 12.30 12.94 27.64
CA GLY A 759 13.64 12.35 27.63
C GLY A 759 13.80 11.16 28.57
N GLY A 760 15.02 10.70 28.74
CA GLY A 760 15.32 9.57 29.62
C GLY A 760 16.59 8.83 29.24
N PHE A 761 16.80 7.67 29.86
CA PHE A 761 17.95 6.82 29.56
C PHE A 761 17.91 6.29 28.13
N TYR A 762 16.90 5.52 27.75
CA TYR A 762 16.78 5.00 26.38
C TYR A 762 16.64 6.10 25.32
N PRO A 763 15.81 7.15 25.51
CA PRO A 763 15.75 8.29 24.60
C PRO A 763 17.11 8.86 24.21
N ASP A 764 17.99 9.03 25.20
CA ASP A 764 19.34 9.57 24.98
C ASP A 764 20.28 8.53 24.35
N VAL A 765 20.09 7.23 24.62
CA VAL A 765 20.85 6.14 23.99
C VAL A 765 20.53 6.06 22.50
N TYR A 766 19.25 6.10 22.14
CA TYR A 766 18.81 6.11 20.75
C TYR A 766 19.37 7.32 20.00
N GLU A 767 19.30 8.52 20.58
CA GLU A 767 19.82 9.71 19.91
C GLU A 767 21.34 9.72 19.75
N TYR A 768 22.09 9.24 20.76
CA TYR A 768 23.54 9.09 20.62
C TYR A 768 23.85 8.20 19.42
N ILE A 769 23.21 7.03 19.32
CA ILE A 769 23.42 6.11 18.20
C ILE A 769 23.03 6.76 16.88
N ARG A 770 21.94 7.54 16.83
CA ARG A 770 21.44 8.21 15.62
C ARG A 770 22.42 9.27 15.08
N THR A 771 23.10 9.97 15.98
CA THR A 771 23.93 11.15 15.65
C THR A 771 25.43 10.87 15.55
N HIS A 772 25.88 9.67 15.91
CA HIS A 772 27.29 9.26 15.84
C HIS A 772 27.56 8.29 14.67
N ASP A 773 28.84 8.18 14.33
CA ASP A 773 29.33 7.34 13.23
C ASP A 773 28.94 5.86 13.37
N ASN A 774 28.65 5.26 12.24
CA ASN A 774 28.28 3.84 12.16
C ASN A 774 29.52 2.96 12.30
N LEU A 775 29.57 2.15 13.36
CA LEU A 775 30.56 1.09 13.51
C LEU A 775 30.28 -0.07 12.57
N ARG A 776 31.34 -0.67 12.01
CA ARG A 776 31.24 -1.61 10.90
C ARG A 776 30.86 -3.02 11.32
N THR A 777 31.43 -3.52 12.42
CA THR A 777 31.25 -4.92 12.83
C THR A 777 30.29 -5.06 14.00
N ALA A 778 29.62 -6.21 14.11
CA ALA A 778 28.69 -6.48 15.19
C ALA A 778 29.35 -6.47 16.58
N GLY A 779 30.62 -6.91 16.68
CA GLY A 779 31.36 -6.88 17.93
C GLY A 779 31.76 -5.47 18.37
N GLU A 780 32.10 -4.59 17.42
CA GLU A 780 32.32 -3.17 17.70
C GLU A 780 31.04 -2.50 18.19
N GLN A 781 29.89 -2.77 17.54
CA GLN A 781 28.58 -2.25 17.94
C GLN A 781 28.19 -2.72 19.35
N GLN A 782 28.28 -4.03 19.64
CA GLN A 782 28.00 -4.60 20.97
C GLN A 782 28.84 -3.95 22.08
N THR A 783 30.15 -3.80 21.84
CA THR A 783 31.06 -3.25 22.85
C THR A 783 30.96 -1.72 22.96
N GLU A 784 30.61 -1.02 21.88
CA GLU A 784 30.33 0.41 21.94
C GLU A 784 29.07 0.73 22.74
N PHE A 785 28.04 -0.12 22.66
CA PHE A 785 26.83 0.01 23.48
C PHE A 785 27.16 0.09 24.98
N VAL A 786 28.18 -0.63 25.45
CA VAL A 786 28.68 -0.54 26.85
C VAL A 786 29.16 0.87 27.19
N TYR A 787 29.91 1.51 26.30
CA TYR A 787 30.39 2.88 26.47
C TYR A 787 29.22 3.87 26.45
N ILE A 788 28.33 3.75 25.46
CA ILE A 788 27.15 4.62 25.29
C ILE A 788 26.26 4.58 26.54
N CYS A 789 25.93 3.38 27.02
CA CYS A 789 25.14 3.23 28.23
C CYS A 789 25.85 3.81 29.45
N SER A 790 27.16 3.62 29.61
CA SER A 790 27.91 4.18 30.75
C SER A 790 27.93 5.71 30.72
N LEU A 791 28.14 6.29 29.53
CA LEU A 791 28.13 7.72 29.30
C LEU A 791 26.78 8.36 29.68
N ILE A 792 25.69 7.79 29.19
CA ILE A 792 24.34 8.33 29.37
C ILE A 792 23.80 8.03 30.76
N ALA A 793 24.08 6.84 31.30
CA ALA A 793 23.75 6.51 32.67
C ALA A 793 24.43 7.46 33.67
N LYS A 794 25.56 8.08 33.29
CA LYS A 794 26.51 8.73 34.19
C LYS A 794 26.96 7.78 35.30
N ALA A 795 27.19 6.52 34.92
CA ALA A 795 27.57 5.44 35.80
C ALA A 795 28.57 4.53 35.10
N ASN A 796 29.56 4.02 35.82
CA ASN A 796 30.46 3.01 35.30
C ASN A 796 29.75 1.65 35.29
N LEU A 797 29.33 1.19 34.11
CA LEU A 797 28.59 -0.06 33.91
C LEU A 797 29.49 -1.25 33.53
N LEU A 798 30.82 -1.13 33.65
CA LEU A 798 31.74 -2.22 33.28
C LEU A 798 31.44 -3.51 34.03
N ASP A 799 31.16 -3.45 35.33
CA ASP A 799 30.84 -4.64 36.13
C ASP A 799 29.54 -5.31 35.65
N PHE A 800 28.52 -4.54 35.32
CA PHE A 800 27.24 -5.03 34.81
C PHE A 800 27.42 -5.73 33.46
N PHE A 801 28.05 -5.06 32.49
CA PHE A 801 28.26 -5.61 31.15
C PHE A 801 29.29 -6.75 31.11
N THR A 802 30.23 -6.80 32.05
CA THR A 802 31.13 -7.95 32.22
C THR A 802 30.33 -9.19 32.66
N LYS A 803 29.45 -9.07 33.66
CA LYS A 803 28.61 -10.18 34.13
C LYS A 803 27.70 -10.71 33.01
N TRP A 804 27.15 -9.81 32.21
CA TRP A 804 26.29 -10.15 31.07
C TRP A 804 27.04 -10.62 29.82
N GLY A 805 28.38 -10.72 29.86
CA GLY A 805 29.15 -11.30 28.77
C GLY A 805 29.34 -10.40 27.55
N PHE A 806 29.03 -9.11 27.63
CA PHE A 806 29.30 -8.15 26.56
C PHE A 806 30.81 -7.90 26.39
N LEU A 807 31.55 -8.04 27.49
CA LEU A 807 33.00 -7.86 27.59
C LEU A 807 33.74 -9.21 27.77
N THR A 808 33.26 -10.25 27.09
CA THR A 808 33.88 -11.58 27.03
C THR A 808 34.32 -11.85 25.60
N PRO A 809 35.59 -12.28 25.36
CA PRO A 809 36.04 -12.59 24.01
C PRO A 809 35.16 -13.65 23.33
N VAL A 810 34.81 -13.41 22.08
CA VAL A 810 34.01 -14.32 21.26
C VAL A 810 34.41 -14.20 19.80
N ASP A 811 34.40 -15.31 19.07
CA ASP A 811 34.53 -15.33 17.62
C ASP A 811 33.66 -16.45 17.06
N ILE A 812 32.48 -16.09 16.58
CA ILE A 812 31.46 -17.03 16.13
C ILE A 812 30.83 -16.59 14.82
N THR A 813 30.28 -17.56 14.11
CA THR A 813 29.37 -17.31 13.00
C THR A 813 27.94 -17.31 13.53
N VAL A 814 27.16 -16.30 13.18
CA VAL A 814 25.74 -16.18 13.56
C VAL A 814 24.93 -16.08 12.27
N ASP A 815 23.85 -16.85 12.18
CA ASP A 815 22.82 -16.70 11.16
C ASP A 815 21.61 -16.00 11.80
N ASP A 816 21.40 -14.74 11.43
CA ASP A 816 20.36 -13.86 11.97
C ASP A 816 19.84 -12.99 10.83
N TYR A 817 18.99 -13.60 9.99
CA TYR A 817 18.54 -13.05 8.70
C TYR A 817 19.70 -12.77 7.73
N GLY A 818 20.71 -13.64 7.78
CA GLY A 818 21.97 -13.52 7.06
C GLY A 818 23.12 -14.06 7.89
N THR A 819 24.03 -14.79 7.25
CA THR A 819 25.22 -15.34 7.92
C THR A 819 26.32 -14.29 8.03
N GLY A 820 26.80 -14.04 9.24
CA GLY A 820 27.92 -13.11 9.49
C GLY A 820 28.77 -13.49 10.70
N LYS A 821 29.80 -12.69 10.98
CA LYS A 821 30.71 -12.87 12.12
C LYS A 821 30.39 -11.93 13.27
N LEU A 822 30.31 -12.49 14.48
CA LEU A 822 30.35 -11.74 15.74
C LEU A 822 31.69 -12.02 16.42
N THR A 823 32.58 -11.03 16.35
CA THR A 823 33.94 -11.13 16.90
C THR A 823 34.17 -9.99 17.90
N VAL A 824 34.44 -10.32 19.16
CA VAL A 824 34.90 -9.40 20.21
C VAL A 824 36.25 -9.88 20.69
N THR A 825 37.28 -9.04 20.52
CA THR A 825 38.66 -9.35 20.93
C THR A 825 38.96 -8.77 22.30
N GLN A 826 39.98 -9.31 22.98
CA GLN A 826 40.44 -8.75 24.25
C GLN A 826 40.91 -7.29 24.10
N ALA A 827 41.60 -6.97 23.00
CA ALA A 827 42.05 -5.60 22.73
C ALA A 827 40.89 -4.60 22.63
N ARG A 828 39.78 -4.98 21.98
CA ARG A 828 38.57 -4.14 21.92
C ARG A 828 37.92 -3.99 23.29
N ILE A 829 37.91 -5.05 24.11
CA ILE A 829 37.40 -4.99 25.48
C ILE A 829 38.24 -4.01 26.31
N ASP A 830 39.57 -4.10 26.23
CA ASP A 830 40.49 -3.25 26.99
C ASP A 830 40.36 -1.77 26.58
N GLU A 831 40.18 -1.50 25.29
CA GLU A 831 39.88 -0.16 24.77
C GLU A 831 38.59 0.41 25.38
N ILE A 832 37.50 -0.36 25.36
CA ILE A 832 36.21 0.08 25.93
C ILE A 832 36.29 0.27 27.44
N ARG A 833 37.00 -0.61 28.16
CA ARG A 833 37.25 -0.43 29.61
C ARG A 833 37.94 0.88 29.89
N SER A 834 39.04 1.16 29.18
CA SER A 834 39.78 2.42 29.34
C SER A 834 38.91 3.65 29.04
N ARG A 835 38.11 3.61 27.97
CA ARG A 835 37.19 4.70 27.61
C ARG A 835 36.12 4.94 28.68
N VAL A 836 35.54 3.88 29.24
CA VAL A 836 34.54 4.02 30.32
C VAL A 836 35.16 4.50 31.62
N GLU A 837 36.34 4.01 31.99
CA GLU A 837 37.07 4.48 33.17
C GLU A 837 37.45 5.97 33.06
N ALA A 838 37.82 6.41 31.86
CA ALA A 838 38.14 7.80 31.57
C ALA A 838 36.94 8.76 31.75
N LEU A 839 35.70 8.27 31.74
CA LEU A 839 34.51 9.08 32.07
C LEU A 839 34.46 9.49 33.54
N GLY A 840 35.18 8.79 34.43
CA GLY A 840 35.27 9.14 35.85
C GLY A 840 33.98 8.92 36.66
N TYR A 841 32.99 8.23 36.12
CA TYR A 841 31.72 7.98 36.81
C TYR A 841 31.81 6.88 37.89
N PRO A 842 31.06 6.99 38.99
CA PRO A 842 31.01 5.95 40.00
C PRO A 842 30.28 4.70 39.48
N LYS A 843 30.56 3.55 40.09
CA LYS A 843 29.78 2.32 39.88
C LYS A 843 28.40 2.49 40.53
N PRO A 844 27.33 1.86 40.00
CA PRO A 844 26.06 1.74 40.71
C PRO A 844 26.27 1.10 42.09
N ASP A 845 25.57 1.60 43.11
CA ASP A 845 25.61 1.09 44.48
C ASP A 845 24.60 -0.07 44.72
N VAL A 846 24.12 -0.66 43.62
CA VAL A 846 23.15 -1.76 43.60
C VAL A 846 23.68 -2.94 42.80
N ALA A 847 23.17 -4.13 43.09
CA ALA A 847 23.38 -5.33 42.29
C ALA A 847 22.47 -5.28 41.04
N LEU A 848 22.76 -4.34 40.14
CA LEU A 848 21.93 -4.05 38.96
C LEU A 848 21.61 -5.30 38.13
N GLU A 849 22.53 -6.27 38.07
CA GLU A 849 22.31 -7.51 37.34
C GLU A 849 21.14 -8.36 37.85
N TYR A 850 20.59 -8.09 39.04
CA TYR A 850 19.50 -8.87 39.64
C TYR A 850 18.17 -8.13 39.71
N ILE A 851 18.03 -6.96 39.06
CA ILE A 851 16.74 -6.28 39.00
C ILE A 851 15.79 -7.05 38.06
N THR A 852 14.52 -7.10 38.44
CA THR A 852 13.41 -7.69 37.69
C THR A 852 12.19 -6.80 37.83
N ASP A 853 11.16 -7.01 37.00
CA ASP A 853 9.91 -6.24 37.08
C ASP A 853 9.28 -6.30 38.48
N ASN A 854 9.37 -7.45 39.16
CA ASN A 854 8.83 -7.63 40.51
C ASN A 854 9.70 -7.05 41.65
N SER A 855 10.94 -6.64 41.36
CA SER A 855 11.88 -6.19 42.39
C SER A 855 12.23 -4.70 42.31
N VAL A 856 11.68 -3.95 41.35
CA VAL A 856 11.95 -2.50 41.15
C VAL A 856 11.91 -1.70 42.46
N GLU A 857 10.90 -1.90 43.31
CA GLU A 857 10.79 -1.17 44.59
C GLU A 857 11.95 -1.47 45.57
N LEU A 858 12.51 -2.69 45.55
CA LEU A 858 13.68 -3.02 46.37
C LEU A 858 14.91 -2.19 46.00
N TYR A 859 15.02 -1.75 44.75
CA TYR A 859 16.14 -0.93 44.27
C TYR A 859 15.96 0.57 44.56
N LYS A 860 14.72 1.01 44.83
CA LYS A 860 14.43 2.37 45.32
C LYS A 860 14.77 2.49 46.81
N ASP A 861 14.23 1.59 47.62
CA ASP A 861 14.31 1.68 49.09
C ASP A 861 15.55 1.01 49.68
N LYS A 862 16.15 0.07 48.93
CA LYS A 862 17.35 -0.70 49.33
C LYS A 862 17.26 -1.32 50.73
N PRO A 863 16.13 -1.96 51.11
CA PRO A 863 15.98 -2.51 52.45
C PRO A 863 16.90 -3.72 52.67
N GLY A 864 17.32 -3.93 53.92
CA GLY A 864 18.06 -5.13 54.31
C GLY A 864 17.22 -6.41 54.20
N ILE A 865 17.87 -7.55 53.95
CA ILE A 865 17.20 -8.86 53.90
C ILE A 865 16.58 -9.19 55.25
N VAL A 866 15.34 -9.67 55.23
CA VAL A 866 14.72 -10.33 56.39
C VAL A 866 14.75 -11.84 56.14
N ALA A 867 15.53 -12.55 56.96
CA ALA A 867 15.69 -13.99 56.83
C ALA A 867 14.38 -14.72 57.15
N GLY A 868 14.07 -15.72 56.34
CA GLY A 868 12.99 -16.67 56.57
C GLY A 868 13.52 -18.06 56.92
N THR A 869 12.70 -19.08 56.71
CA THR A 869 13.12 -20.49 56.77
C THR A 869 13.35 -21.04 55.37
N ALA A 870 14.12 -22.12 55.24
CA ALA A 870 14.33 -22.77 53.96
C ALA A 870 14.34 -24.29 54.12
N THR A 871 13.87 -25.00 53.10
CA THR A 871 13.99 -26.45 53.01
C THR A 871 14.58 -26.85 51.66
N ARG A 872 15.30 -27.97 51.63
CA ARG A 872 15.88 -28.54 50.42
C ARG A 872 15.42 -29.98 50.25
N SER A 873 14.92 -30.32 49.07
CA SER A 873 14.64 -31.68 48.64
C SER A 873 15.41 -31.96 47.36
N GLY A 874 16.49 -32.74 47.45
CA GLY A 874 17.41 -32.95 46.33
C GLY A 874 18.04 -31.64 45.84
N SER A 875 17.79 -31.28 44.57
CA SER A 875 18.23 -30.03 43.94
C SER A 875 17.16 -28.93 43.93
N THR A 876 16.04 -29.14 44.63
CA THR A 876 14.96 -28.16 44.76
C THR A 876 15.02 -27.47 46.12
N PHE A 877 14.91 -26.15 46.10
CA PHE A 877 14.97 -25.28 47.27
C PHE A 877 13.65 -24.55 47.44
N THR A 878 13.15 -24.51 48.67
CA THR A 878 11.92 -23.80 49.03
C THR A 878 12.24 -22.79 50.13
N MET A 879 12.13 -21.51 49.80
CA MET A 879 12.38 -20.37 50.68
C MET A 879 11.05 -19.86 51.21
N THR A 880 10.85 -19.87 52.53
CA THR A 880 9.58 -19.46 53.17
C THR A 880 9.81 -18.22 54.04
N ASN A 881 9.00 -17.19 53.83
CA ASN A 881 8.97 -15.90 54.52
C ASN A 881 10.27 -15.08 54.46
N TRP A 882 11.14 -15.35 53.48
CA TRP A 882 12.25 -14.46 53.15
C TRP A 882 11.71 -13.17 52.51
N LYS A 883 12.19 -12.01 52.96
CA LYS A 883 11.79 -10.70 52.39
C LYS A 883 12.99 -9.91 51.94
N ASN A 884 12.75 -8.97 51.01
CA ASN A 884 13.75 -8.06 50.47
C ASN A 884 14.92 -8.76 49.75
N VAL A 885 14.62 -9.92 49.14
CA VAL A 885 15.60 -10.69 48.37
C VAL A 885 15.43 -10.36 46.89
N ALA A 886 16.50 -9.93 46.24
CA ALA A 886 16.56 -9.70 44.81
C ALA A 886 16.84 -11.01 44.05
N ALA A 887 17.79 -11.81 44.54
CA ALA A 887 18.13 -13.10 43.94
C ALA A 887 18.62 -14.12 44.99
N TYR A 888 18.56 -15.39 44.65
CA TYR A 888 19.23 -16.48 45.34
C TYR A 888 20.39 -17.00 44.48
N GLU A 889 21.59 -17.01 45.04
CA GLU A 889 22.80 -17.56 44.42
C GLU A 889 23.10 -18.93 45.05
N VAL A 890 23.19 -19.98 44.23
CA VAL A 890 23.80 -21.25 44.61
C VAL A 890 25.25 -21.23 44.15
N VAL A 891 26.18 -21.48 45.06
CA VAL A 891 27.61 -21.57 44.77
C VAL A 891 28.15 -22.95 45.13
N ASP A 892 29.14 -23.40 44.36
CA ASP A 892 29.88 -24.62 44.65
C ASP A 892 30.91 -24.44 45.78
N GLU A 893 31.64 -25.51 46.11
CA GLU A 893 32.67 -25.52 47.15
C GLU A 893 33.83 -24.54 46.89
N THR A 894 34.01 -24.11 45.64
CA THR A 894 35.03 -23.13 45.24
C THR A 894 34.50 -21.69 45.32
N GLY A 895 33.21 -21.51 45.56
CA GLY A 895 32.52 -20.22 45.54
C GLY A 895 32.06 -19.79 44.14
N LYS A 896 32.17 -20.66 43.13
CA LYS A 896 31.66 -20.36 41.78
C LYS A 896 30.14 -20.51 41.76
N LYS A 897 29.44 -19.56 41.14
CA LYS A 897 27.98 -19.62 40.95
C LYS A 897 27.62 -20.75 40.00
N VAL A 898 26.63 -21.55 40.37
CA VAL A 898 26.16 -22.71 39.57
C VAL A 898 24.67 -22.63 39.23
N CYS A 899 23.90 -21.86 40.01
CA CYS A 899 22.49 -21.58 39.72
C CYS A 899 22.13 -20.24 40.36
N ILE A 900 21.35 -19.43 39.64
CA ILE A 900 20.82 -18.16 40.13
C ILE A 900 19.33 -18.15 39.85
N SER A 901 18.54 -17.77 40.86
CA SER A 901 17.09 -17.66 40.72
C SER A 901 16.58 -16.36 41.33
N ASP A 902 15.45 -15.87 40.83
CA ASP A 902 14.82 -14.65 41.34
C ASP A 902 14.27 -14.81 42.76
N GLY A 903 14.27 -13.68 43.49
CA GLY A 903 13.73 -13.61 44.83
C GLY A 903 12.21 -13.62 44.89
N LEU A 904 11.54 -13.07 43.86
CA LEU A 904 10.10 -12.82 43.82
C LEU A 904 9.50 -13.13 42.44
N LEU A 905 8.86 -14.29 42.29
CA LEU A 905 8.07 -14.62 41.10
C LEU A 905 6.64 -14.03 41.17
N ALA A 906 6.09 -13.94 42.38
CA ALA A 906 4.77 -13.40 42.72
C ALA A 906 4.78 -12.99 44.21
N PRO A 907 3.85 -12.14 44.70
CA PRO A 907 3.68 -11.84 46.13
C PRO A 907 3.22 -13.09 46.89
N SER A 908 4.16 -13.97 47.20
CA SER A 908 3.97 -15.21 47.92
C SER A 908 4.90 -15.23 49.12
N GLY A 909 4.43 -15.82 50.23
CA GLY A 909 5.30 -16.15 51.36
C GLY A 909 6.31 -17.25 51.04
N THR A 910 6.25 -17.87 49.87
CA THR A 910 7.13 -18.98 49.48
C THR A 910 7.68 -18.79 48.06
N ALA A 911 8.99 -18.98 47.89
CA ALA A 911 9.68 -19.04 46.61
C ALA A 911 10.38 -20.40 46.44
N THR A 912 10.19 -21.04 45.28
CA THR A 912 10.76 -22.37 44.99
C THR A 912 11.55 -22.33 43.68
N PHE A 913 12.75 -22.90 43.68
CA PHE A 913 13.57 -23.08 42.47
C PHE A 913 14.33 -24.39 42.48
N THR A 914 14.71 -24.86 41.30
CA THR A 914 15.47 -26.11 41.13
C THR A 914 16.72 -25.84 40.32
N MET A 915 17.87 -26.34 40.80
CA MET A 915 19.10 -26.30 40.02
C MET A 915 19.23 -27.52 39.11
N LYS A 916 19.73 -27.33 37.88
CA LYS A 916 19.89 -28.41 36.88
C LYS A 916 20.95 -29.45 37.25
N THR A 917 21.98 -29.04 37.99
CA THR A 917 23.02 -29.96 38.48
C THR A 917 22.61 -30.61 39.79
N ALA A 918 23.02 -31.86 40.03
CA ALA A 918 22.82 -32.50 41.32
C ALA A 918 23.51 -31.71 42.44
N TRP A 919 22.82 -31.53 43.57
CA TRP A 919 23.41 -30.98 44.78
C TRP A 919 24.64 -31.80 45.23
N LYS A 920 25.70 -31.13 45.67
CA LYS A 920 26.89 -31.75 46.25
C LYS A 920 27.21 -31.15 47.61
N ASP A 921 27.82 -31.95 48.48
CA ASP A 921 28.30 -31.48 49.78
C ASP A 921 29.33 -30.36 49.58
N GLY A 922 29.21 -29.28 50.36
CA GLY A 922 30.04 -28.08 50.24
C GLY A 922 29.37 -26.93 49.46
N PHE A 923 28.31 -27.21 48.71
CA PHE A 923 27.52 -26.15 48.06
C PHE A 923 26.83 -25.27 49.11
N LYS A 924 26.66 -23.98 48.79
CA LYS A 924 26.00 -23.00 49.66
C LYS A 924 24.95 -22.21 48.89
N VAL A 925 23.92 -21.76 49.58
CA VAL A 925 22.90 -20.86 49.02
C VAL A 925 22.96 -19.52 49.75
N TYR A 926 22.93 -18.43 49.01
CA TYR A 926 22.90 -17.07 49.53
C TYR A 926 21.67 -16.33 49.01
N ALA A 927 20.97 -15.65 49.91
CA ALA A 927 20.02 -14.61 49.55
C ALA A 927 20.78 -13.30 49.31
N VAL A 928 20.48 -12.61 48.21
CA VAL A 928 21.15 -11.38 47.77
C VAL A 928 20.17 -10.22 47.81
N SER A 929 20.54 -9.12 48.47
CA SER A 929 19.74 -7.89 48.55
C SER A 929 19.93 -7.02 47.29
N ALA A 930 19.12 -5.98 47.12
CA ALA A 930 19.29 -5.00 46.04
C ALA A 930 20.65 -4.29 46.06
N THR A 931 21.34 -4.21 47.21
CA THR A 931 22.71 -3.64 47.32
C THR A 931 23.81 -4.65 47.05
N GLY A 932 23.45 -5.93 46.83
CA GLY A 932 24.41 -7.03 46.65
C GLY A 932 24.91 -7.65 47.96
N ALA A 933 24.44 -7.20 49.13
CA ALA A 933 24.72 -7.86 50.40
C ALA A 933 24.15 -9.29 50.41
N ARG A 934 24.94 -10.25 50.92
CA ARG A 934 24.64 -11.69 50.91
C ARG A 934 24.37 -12.20 52.31
N THR A 935 23.27 -12.93 52.46
CA THR A 935 22.90 -13.64 53.69
C THR A 935 22.90 -15.14 53.40
N ALA A 936 23.68 -15.92 54.13
CA ALA A 936 23.71 -17.38 53.97
C ALA A 936 22.35 -17.98 54.34
N VAL A 937 21.86 -18.91 53.50
CA VAL A 937 20.64 -19.67 53.74
C VAL A 937 21.00 -21.00 54.42
N THR A 938 20.25 -21.35 55.46
CA THR A 938 20.40 -22.62 56.20
C THR A 938 19.16 -23.50 55.98
N PHE A 939 19.38 -24.80 55.72
CA PHE A 939 18.34 -25.78 55.42
C PHE A 939 18.20 -26.83 56.53
#